data_AF-A0A661GW21-F1
#
_entry.id   AF-A0A661GW21-F1
#
_cell.length_a   1.000
_cell.length_b   1.000
_cell.length_c   1.000
_cell.angle_alpha   90.00
_cell.angle_beta   90.00
_cell.angle_gamma   90.00
#
_symmetry.space_group_name_H-M   'P 1'
#
loop_
_entity.id
_entity.type
_entity.pdbx_description
1 polymer ?
#
loop_
_entity_poly.entity_id
_entity_poly.type
_entity_poly.pdbx_seq_one_letter_code
_entity_poly.pdbx_strand_id
1 'polypeptide(L)'
;MAIVFREIVIMTRFLMVLVLGMTPLLAICAEQPSGGKEPLLMKGKHELYQRVLAVPGVRIANEAGGQGLDPVVPFTAFYVYTRRTLGDTEWLEVGTDRHGTRAGWLPLSSTLEWNHGLTVAFRDPAGHDRALLFKDQESVRQLASEHDLVAYDRLYQDAVQETLSADSPVIAIQPPGYIDIREDFYLVPIHRYQDIYLGNEKARLLQISSVPLISEQGTADDKPIGSQTYTAGLVFVIDSTLSMDPYIDRTREAVEKIYDTLGSAKLLGNVNFGLVAFRDNLAATPRLDYLARTYVTLEQGRDGAGFLSRVKSLQAASISSRDFKEDAYAGVKRAIESMNWTGRNARYVVLITDAGARDADDPLSSTSLGAASLRQLALDKGVAIFVLHLLTPATMADHARDAEQYRALADFPDIGSLYYGIPTGDINEFGKVLDALAGQITEQVRTAATDEELPMPVPTSDDVQLANLQARVAKLGHALRMRYLQKSEGGQVPSVFNAWMLDRDFRDPERPTMDVRVLLTRDQLSELHDVLTQILDTAEEGLLSPQNFLNELKSLAATASRSPEQLGGTTSITAGKGNSLADMGFMQEYIEDLPYTGEVMELSLSDWQSWSTLRQIAFLNSLEEKVSYYRALHDHTDLWVSLDGGPVSGDSVYPIPLEMLP
;
A
#
# COMPACT_ATOMS: atom_id res chain seq x y z
N MET A 1 -44.61 -15.33 95.11
CA MET A 1 -43.60 -14.34 95.55
C MET A 1 -43.14 -13.59 94.30
N ALA A 2 -43.20 -12.26 94.19
CA ALA A 2 -42.65 -11.20 95.06
C ALA A 2 -41.12 -11.11 94.92
N ILE A 3 -40.46 -9.96 94.73
CA ILE A 3 -40.86 -8.52 94.68
C ILE A 3 -39.82 -7.82 93.74
N VAL A 4 -40.17 -7.03 92.71
CA VAL A 4 -40.58 -5.59 92.68
C VAL A 4 -39.49 -4.59 93.12
N PHE A 5 -39.21 -3.57 92.29
CA PHE A 5 -39.09 -2.11 92.55
C PHE A 5 -38.68 -1.45 91.19
N ARG A 6 -39.48 -0.58 90.52
CA ARG A 6 -39.81 0.86 90.73
C ARG A 6 -38.58 1.78 90.52
N GLU A 7 -38.65 2.99 89.93
CA GLU A 7 -39.70 3.85 89.30
C GLU A 7 -38.98 4.88 88.36
N ILE A 8 -39.51 5.92 87.67
CA ILE A 8 -40.77 6.72 87.61
C ILE A 8 -40.85 7.26 86.13
N VAL A 9 -41.95 7.22 85.35
CA VAL A 9 -43.20 8.05 85.28
C VAL A 9 -43.05 9.50 84.77
N ILE A 10 -43.94 9.88 83.82
CA ILE A 10 -44.30 11.17 83.15
C ILE A 10 -44.20 10.96 81.61
N MET A 11 -45.25 10.73 80.81
CA MET A 11 -46.57 11.38 80.60
C MET A 11 -46.43 12.76 79.90
N THR A 12 -46.85 12.96 78.64
CA THR A 12 -48.27 13.05 78.25
C THR A 12 -48.52 12.89 76.72
N ARG A 13 -49.70 12.32 76.40
CA ARG A 13 -50.44 12.09 75.13
C ARG A 13 -50.26 13.01 73.89
N PHE A 14 -50.41 12.34 72.73
CA PHE A 14 -51.11 12.75 71.47
C PHE A 14 -50.71 14.03 70.71
N LEU A 15 -50.32 13.88 69.44
CA LEU A 15 -51.25 14.03 68.29
C LEU A 15 -50.74 13.25 67.06
N MET A 16 -51.63 12.96 66.11
CA MET A 16 -51.36 12.21 64.86
C MET A 16 -51.49 13.15 63.65
N VAL A 17 -50.41 13.34 62.87
CA VAL A 17 -50.43 14.03 61.57
C VAL A 17 -49.55 13.26 60.58
N LEU A 18 -50.03 13.12 59.35
CA LEU A 18 -49.39 12.40 58.24
C LEU A 18 -48.61 13.37 57.34
N VAL A 19 -47.31 13.15 57.14
CA VAL A 19 -46.48 13.88 56.17
C VAL A 19 -45.50 12.91 55.49
N LEU A 20 -45.26 13.11 54.19
CA LEU A 20 -44.32 12.33 53.36
C LEU A 20 -42.87 12.57 53.79
N GLY A 21 -41.99 11.57 53.64
CA GLY A 21 -40.54 11.78 53.78
C GLY A 21 -39.68 10.55 53.46
N MET A 22 -38.65 10.78 52.62
CA MET A 22 -37.47 9.93 52.42
C MET A 22 -37.70 8.44 52.06
N THR A 23 -37.90 8.19 50.76
CA THR A 23 -37.13 7.12 50.12
C THR A 23 -35.64 7.50 50.13
N PRO A 24 -34.71 6.60 50.49
CA PRO A 24 -33.29 6.88 50.35
C PRO A 24 -32.92 6.86 48.87
N LEU A 25 -32.49 8.01 48.33
CA LEU A 25 -31.95 8.07 46.99
C LEU A 25 -30.55 7.44 47.00
N LEU A 26 -30.47 6.14 46.70
CA LEU A 26 -29.22 5.45 46.40
C LEU A 26 -28.67 6.01 45.08
N ALA A 27 -27.95 7.12 45.18
CA ALA A 27 -27.14 7.65 44.11
C ALA A 27 -26.03 6.63 43.82
N ILE A 28 -26.24 5.80 42.80
CA ILE A 28 -25.19 4.99 42.19
C ILE A 28 -24.28 5.97 41.44
N CYS A 29 -23.39 6.62 42.18
CA CYS A 29 -22.18 7.18 41.61
C CYS A 29 -21.37 6.00 41.08
N ALA A 30 -21.51 5.71 39.79
CA ALA A 30 -20.56 4.86 39.10
C ALA A 30 -19.21 5.59 39.15
N GLU A 31 -18.30 5.12 40.01
CA GLU A 31 -16.93 5.61 40.06
C GLU A 31 -16.26 5.31 38.73
N GLN A 32 -16.21 6.33 37.86
CA GLN A 32 -15.41 6.29 36.65
C GLN A 32 -13.95 6.10 37.08
N PRO A 33 -13.18 5.19 36.45
CA PRO A 33 -11.82 4.91 36.85
C PRO A 33 -10.98 6.19 36.75
N SER A 34 -10.40 6.62 37.87
CA SER A 34 -9.46 7.73 37.89
C SER A 34 -8.23 7.34 37.06
N GLY A 35 -7.81 8.24 36.15
CA GLY A 35 -6.78 7.96 35.16
C GLY A 35 -5.53 7.31 35.74
N GLY A 36 -5.27 6.09 35.30
CA GLY A 36 -4.11 5.31 35.74
C GLY A 36 -2.79 5.87 35.21
N LYS A 37 -1.68 5.26 35.66
CA LYS A 37 -0.37 5.47 35.03
C LYS A 37 -0.29 4.87 33.62
N GLU A 38 -1.09 3.84 33.38
CA GLU A 38 -1.22 3.13 32.10
C GLU A 38 -2.52 3.55 31.39
N PRO A 39 -2.59 3.40 30.06
CA PRO A 39 -3.81 3.68 29.31
C PRO A 39 -4.97 2.73 29.65
N LEU A 40 -6.17 3.02 29.15
CA LEU A 40 -7.31 2.11 29.22
C LEU A 40 -7.07 0.88 28.33
N LEU A 41 -7.26 -0.32 28.86
CA LEU A 41 -7.22 -1.55 28.06
C LEU A 41 -8.38 -1.61 27.05
N MET A 42 -8.13 -2.26 25.92
CA MET A 42 -9.17 -2.70 24.99
C MET A 42 -10.09 -3.72 25.68
N LYS A 43 -11.37 -3.74 25.28
CA LYS A 43 -12.39 -4.60 25.92
C LYS A 43 -12.03 -6.08 25.76
N GLY A 44 -11.74 -6.75 26.88
CA GLY A 44 -11.39 -8.18 26.91
C GLY A 44 -9.91 -8.50 26.68
N LYS A 45 -9.06 -7.47 26.58
CA LYS A 45 -7.61 -7.59 26.38
C LYS A 45 -6.85 -7.26 27.68
N HIS A 46 -5.58 -7.68 27.79
CA HIS A 46 -4.74 -7.56 28.98
C HIS A 46 -3.47 -6.74 28.75
N GLU A 47 -2.90 -6.76 27.54
CA GLU A 47 -1.72 -5.97 27.14
C GLU A 47 -2.04 -4.95 26.02
N LEU A 48 -3.16 -5.11 25.32
CA LEU A 48 -3.58 -4.16 24.29
C LEU A 48 -4.40 -2.99 24.86
N TYR A 49 -3.90 -1.78 24.63
CA TYR A 49 -4.51 -0.54 25.06
C TYR A 49 -5.37 0.12 23.99
N GLN A 50 -6.41 0.85 24.40
CA GLN A 50 -7.25 1.67 23.52
C GLN A 50 -6.42 2.79 22.89
N ARG A 51 -6.59 2.95 21.58
CA ARG A 51 -5.87 3.90 20.77
C ARG A 51 -6.80 4.65 19.83
N VAL A 52 -6.41 5.88 19.50
CA VAL A 52 -7.10 6.73 18.54
C VAL A 52 -6.13 7.50 17.65
N LEU A 53 -6.59 7.85 16.44
CA LEU A 53 -5.92 8.82 15.57
C LEU A 53 -6.60 10.19 15.70
N ALA A 54 -5.82 11.27 15.73
CA ALA A 54 -6.33 12.62 15.57
C ALA A 54 -6.86 12.88 14.15
N VAL A 55 -8.05 13.47 14.00
CA VAL A 55 -8.52 13.94 12.68
C VAL A 55 -7.80 15.24 12.28
N PRO A 56 -7.67 15.55 10.98
CA PRO A 56 -7.09 16.80 10.53
C PRO A 56 -7.73 18.04 11.15
N GLY A 57 -6.92 19.06 11.45
CA GLY A 57 -7.38 20.34 11.98
C GLY A 57 -7.72 20.37 13.48
N VAL A 58 -7.66 19.24 14.19
CA VAL A 58 -7.97 19.20 15.63
C VAL A 58 -6.91 19.94 16.47
N ARG A 59 -7.37 20.50 17.59
CA ARG A 59 -6.52 21.12 18.62
C ARG A 59 -6.77 20.46 19.97
N ILE A 60 -5.70 20.24 20.72
CA ILE A 60 -5.77 19.59 22.03
C ILE A 60 -6.05 20.61 23.15
N ALA A 61 -6.89 20.20 24.11
CA ALA A 61 -7.28 21.02 25.26
C ALA A 61 -6.56 20.58 26.54
N ASN A 62 -6.32 21.52 27.45
CA ASN A 62 -5.71 21.21 28.75
C ASN A 62 -6.64 20.45 29.72
N GLU A 63 -7.96 20.54 29.51
CA GLU A 63 -8.98 19.84 30.30
C GLU A 63 -10.18 19.45 29.43
N ALA A 64 -10.91 18.40 29.84
CA ALA A 64 -12.17 18.01 29.21
C ALA A 64 -13.18 19.16 29.23
N GLY A 65 -13.76 19.50 28.07
CA GLY A 65 -14.68 20.63 27.91
C GLY A 65 -13.98 21.99 27.74
N GLY A 66 -12.65 22.04 27.86
CA GLY A 66 -11.85 23.23 27.57
C GLY A 66 -11.71 23.51 26.07
N GLN A 67 -11.30 24.73 25.74
CA GLN A 67 -10.98 25.08 24.35
C GLN A 67 -9.66 24.41 23.93
N GLY A 68 -9.65 23.77 22.77
CA GLY A 68 -8.42 23.25 22.15
C GLY A 68 -7.53 24.41 21.70
N LEU A 69 -6.27 24.42 22.15
CA LEU A 69 -5.32 25.51 21.89
C LEU A 69 -4.23 25.05 20.92
N ASP A 70 -3.50 23.99 21.27
CA ASP A 70 -2.31 23.56 20.52
C ASP A 70 -2.72 22.65 19.36
N PRO A 71 -2.23 22.90 18.12
CA PRO A 71 -2.58 22.09 16.95
C PRO A 71 -1.92 20.72 17.03
N VAL A 72 -2.66 19.70 16.60
CA VAL A 72 -2.18 18.31 16.55
C VAL A 72 -1.88 17.95 15.09
N VAL A 73 -0.78 17.22 14.85
CA VAL A 73 -0.47 16.71 13.51
C VAL A 73 -1.56 15.68 13.10
N PRO A 74 -2.18 15.81 11.92
CA PRO A 74 -3.18 14.86 11.44
C PRO A 74 -2.72 13.41 11.55
N PHE A 75 -3.64 12.51 11.90
CA PHE A 75 -3.39 11.08 12.09
C PHE A 75 -2.28 10.73 13.11
N THR A 76 -1.90 11.64 14.01
CA THR A 76 -1.09 11.28 15.19
C THR A 76 -1.85 10.22 15.99
N ALA A 77 -1.20 9.08 16.24
CA ALA A 77 -1.75 8.03 17.10
C ALA A 77 -1.50 8.34 18.58
N PHE A 78 -2.56 8.22 19.39
CA PHE A 78 -2.50 8.39 20.83
C PHE A 78 -3.07 7.17 21.56
N TYR A 79 -2.54 6.92 22.75
CA TYR A 79 -3.14 6.05 23.75
C TYR A 79 -4.22 6.81 24.54
N VAL A 80 -5.37 6.16 24.80
CA VAL A 80 -6.48 6.75 25.57
C VAL A 80 -6.33 6.39 27.05
N TYR A 81 -6.14 7.40 27.89
CA TYR A 81 -5.89 7.25 29.33
C TYR A 81 -7.14 7.38 30.20
N THR A 82 -8.15 8.14 29.78
CA THR A 82 -9.42 8.31 30.49
C THR A 82 -10.50 8.74 29.49
N ARG A 83 -11.74 8.30 29.73
CA ARG A 83 -12.95 8.78 29.03
C ARG A 83 -13.78 9.59 30.02
N ARG A 84 -14.32 10.74 29.60
CA ARG A 84 -15.15 11.61 30.44
C ARG A 84 -16.25 12.29 29.62
N THR A 85 -17.50 12.03 29.95
CA THR A 85 -18.65 12.70 29.33
C THR A 85 -18.94 14.04 30.01
N LEU A 86 -19.15 15.09 29.23
CA LEU A 86 -19.55 16.43 29.68
C LEU A 86 -20.65 16.97 28.77
N GLY A 87 -21.86 17.12 29.29
CA GLY A 87 -23.05 17.31 28.46
C GLY A 87 -23.23 16.12 27.52
N ASP A 88 -23.50 16.38 26.25
CA ASP A 88 -23.64 15.36 25.20
C ASP A 88 -22.31 14.98 24.52
N THR A 89 -21.16 15.51 24.99
CA THR A 89 -19.84 15.26 24.41
C THR A 89 -18.99 14.32 25.27
N GLU A 90 -18.51 13.22 24.69
CA GLU A 90 -17.45 12.41 25.30
C GLU A 90 -16.07 12.98 24.97
N TRP A 91 -15.22 13.11 25.98
CA TRP A 91 -13.84 13.57 25.87
C TRP A 91 -12.87 12.46 26.27
N LEU A 92 -11.74 12.38 25.56
CA LEU A 92 -10.66 11.44 25.76
C LEU A 92 -9.44 12.18 26.33
N GLU A 93 -8.91 11.74 27.47
CA GLU A 93 -7.55 12.08 27.88
C GLU A 93 -6.58 11.22 27.05
N VAL A 94 -5.64 11.85 26.36
CA VAL A 94 -4.76 11.21 25.39
C VAL A 94 -3.29 11.43 25.72
N GLY A 95 -2.45 10.48 25.30
CA GLY A 95 -1.00 10.49 25.52
C GLY A 95 -0.23 9.79 24.40
N THR A 96 1.02 10.18 24.20
CA THR A 96 1.87 9.69 23.11
C THR A 96 2.58 8.36 23.42
N ASP A 97 2.56 7.91 24.68
CA ASP A 97 3.16 6.64 25.12
C ASP A 97 2.23 5.82 26.02
N ARG A 98 2.65 4.60 26.37
CA ARG A 98 2.00 3.70 27.35
C ARG A 98 2.56 3.85 28.78
N HIS A 99 3.39 4.85 29.04
CA HIS A 99 4.22 4.98 30.26
C HIS A 99 3.80 6.13 31.19
N GLY A 100 2.95 7.02 30.72
CA GLY A 100 2.22 7.99 31.53
C GLY A 100 2.16 9.39 30.93
N THR A 101 2.86 9.66 29.82
CA THR A 101 2.95 11.00 29.23
C THR A 101 1.60 11.43 28.68
N ARG A 102 1.07 12.54 29.21
CA ARG A 102 -0.20 13.13 28.77
C ARG A 102 0.06 14.23 27.75
N ALA A 103 -0.68 14.20 26.65
CA ALA A 103 -0.74 15.28 25.67
C ALA A 103 -1.88 16.27 25.99
N GLY A 104 -2.99 15.79 26.58
CA GLY A 104 -4.15 16.60 26.95
C GLY A 104 -5.47 15.90 26.65
N TRP A 105 -6.48 16.67 26.26
CA TRP A 105 -7.85 16.19 26.02
C TRP A 105 -8.35 16.50 24.60
N LEU A 106 -9.01 15.53 23.97
CA LEU A 106 -9.67 15.64 22.67
C LEU A 106 -11.14 15.21 22.78
N PRO A 107 -12.10 15.83 22.06
CA PRO A 107 -13.45 15.30 21.95
C PRO A 107 -13.45 14.05 21.05
N LEU A 108 -14.22 13.02 21.42
CA LEU A 108 -14.30 11.74 20.69
C LEU A 108 -14.66 11.94 19.20
N SER A 109 -15.52 12.90 18.88
CA SER A 109 -15.93 13.28 17.52
C SER A 109 -14.81 13.87 16.64
N SER A 110 -13.64 14.15 17.21
CA SER A 110 -12.44 14.59 16.49
C SER A 110 -11.31 13.56 16.57
N THR A 111 -11.68 12.30 16.75
CA THR A 111 -10.77 11.15 16.77
C THR A 111 -11.35 9.97 15.99
N LEU A 112 -10.47 9.10 15.49
CA LEU A 112 -10.83 7.81 14.87
C LEU A 112 -10.40 6.68 15.81
N GLU A 113 -11.22 5.64 15.99
CA GLU A 113 -10.80 4.41 16.70
C GLU A 113 -9.66 3.74 15.91
N TRP A 114 -8.61 3.26 16.59
CA TRP A 114 -7.39 2.75 15.94
C TRP A 114 -6.77 1.59 16.72
N ASN A 115 -7.54 0.52 16.86
CA ASN A 115 -7.18 -0.67 17.64
C ASN A 115 -6.13 -1.58 16.97
N HIS A 116 -5.80 -1.33 15.70
CA HIS A 116 -4.80 -2.05 14.91
C HIS A 116 -4.31 -1.19 13.73
N GLY A 117 -3.13 -1.49 13.17
CA GLY A 117 -2.48 -0.69 12.11
C GLY A 117 -3.11 -0.78 10.71
N LEU A 118 -4.16 -1.58 10.54
CA LEU A 118 -4.77 -1.90 9.24
C LEU A 118 -5.69 -0.78 8.69
N THR A 119 -5.37 -0.36 7.47
CA THR A 119 -6.14 0.58 6.63
C THR A 119 -6.38 -0.06 5.27
N VAL A 120 -7.29 0.49 4.46
CA VAL A 120 -7.46 0.08 3.06
C VAL A 120 -7.15 1.24 2.11
N ALA A 121 -6.78 0.91 0.87
CA ALA A 121 -6.76 1.85 -0.25
C ALA A 121 -7.73 1.36 -1.33
N PHE A 122 -8.51 2.28 -1.91
CA PHE A 122 -9.41 1.95 -3.01
C PHE A 122 -8.63 1.58 -4.28
N ARG A 123 -9.08 0.57 -5.02
CA ARG A 123 -8.50 0.22 -6.34
C ARG A 123 -8.93 1.20 -7.43
N ASP A 124 -8.18 1.22 -8.54
CA ASP A 124 -8.52 2.02 -9.72
C ASP A 124 -9.88 1.58 -10.29
N PRO A 125 -10.93 2.42 -10.27
CA PRO A 125 -12.27 2.05 -10.71
C PRO A 125 -12.38 1.81 -12.23
N ALA A 126 -11.27 1.91 -12.99
CA ALA A 126 -11.21 1.62 -14.42
C ALA A 126 -11.58 0.16 -14.77
N GLY A 127 -12.87 -0.07 -15.02
CA GLY A 127 -13.39 -1.36 -15.47
C GLY A 127 -13.86 -2.30 -14.35
N HIS A 128 -14.41 -1.73 -13.29
CA HIS A 128 -15.31 -2.40 -12.33
C HIS A 128 -16.27 -1.38 -11.72
N ASP A 129 -17.15 -1.80 -10.80
CA ASP A 129 -18.01 -0.87 -10.09
C ASP A 129 -17.27 -0.23 -8.89
N ARG A 130 -17.45 1.09 -8.72
CA ARG A 130 -16.86 1.90 -7.63
C ARG A 130 -17.37 1.39 -6.28
N ALA A 131 -16.50 1.29 -5.27
CA ALA A 131 -16.90 0.78 -3.96
C ALA A 131 -17.99 1.63 -3.30
N LEU A 132 -19.12 1.02 -2.95
CA LEU A 132 -20.23 1.66 -2.24
C LEU A 132 -19.99 1.68 -0.72
N LEU A 133 -20.33 2.81 -0.08
CA LEU A 133 -20.19 3.04 1.35
C LEU A 133 -21.59 3.19 1.97
N PHE A 134 -21.93 2.27 2.87
CA PHE A 134 -23.26 2.12 3.45
C PHE A 134 -23.33 2.64 4.89
N LYS A 135 -24.52 3.04 5.36
CA LYS A 135 -24.73 3.54 6.73
C LYS A 135 -24.78 2.45 7.80
N ASP A 136 -25.13 1.22 7.41
CA ASP A 136 -25.37 0.12 8.33
C ASP A 136 -24.98 -1.25 7.74
N GLN A 137 -24.58 -2.15 8.63
CA GLN A 137 -24.18 -3.53 8.37
C GLN A 137 -25.31 -4.39 7.79
N GLU A 138 -26.55 -4.14 8.19
CA GLU A 138 -27.68 -5.00 7.82
C GLU A 138 -28.02 -4.88 6.35
N SER A 139 -28.00 -3.65 5.81
CA SER A 139 -28.26 -3.36 4.41
C SER A 139 -27.26 -4.06 3.47
N VAL A 140 -25.96 -4.06 3.80
CA VAL A 140 -24.93 -4.76 3.01
C VAL A 140 -25.09 -6.27 3.15
N ARG A 141 -25.34 -6.75 4.38
CA ARG A 141 -25.53 -8.17 4.66
C ARG A 141 -26.72 -8.74 3.88
N GLN A 142 -27.86 -8.07 3.88
CA GLN A 142 -29.03 -8.50 3.12
C GLN A 142 -28.68 -8.60 1.64
N LEU A 143 -28.15 -7.50 1.06
CA LEU A 143 -27.80 -7.41 -0.37
C LEU A 143 -26.82 -8.50 -0.83
N ALA A 144 -25.79 -8.80 -0.02
CA ALA A 144 -24.82 -9.86 -0.30
C ALA A 144 -25.41 -11.27 -0.12
N SER A 145 -26.26 -11.48 0.89
CA SER A 145 -26.86 -12.79 1.20
C SER A 145 -27.98 -13.21 0.24
N GLU A 146 -28.73 -12.24 -0.29
CA GLU A 146 -29.72 -12.43 -1.35
C GLU A 146 -29.06 -12.43 -2.75
N HIS A 147 -27.83 -11.90 -2.84
CA HIS A 147 -27.10 -11.61 -4.08
C HIS A 147 -27.97 -10.85 -5.10
N ASP A 148 -28.74 -9.87 -4.60
CA ASP A 148 -29.70 -9.10 -5.40
C ASP A 148 -28.99 -8.01 -6.21
N LEU A 149 -28.49 -8.43 -7.37
CA LEU A 149 -27.89 -7.54 -8.37
C LEU A 149 -28.88 -6.47 -8.88
N VAL A 150 -30.20 -6.66 -8.80
CA VAL A 150 -31.19 -5.66 -9.25
C VAL A 150 -31.34 -4.53 -8.23
N ALA A 151 -31.33 -4.87 -6.93
CA ALA A 151 -31.25 -3.87 -5.87
C ALA A 151 -29.88 -3.16 -5.86
N TYR A 152 -28.79 -3.91 -6.07
CA TYR A 152 -27.45 -3.34 -6.18
C TYR A 152 -27.32 -2.37 -7.36
N ASP A 153 -27.73 -2.78 -8.57
CA ASP A 153 -27.69 -1.94 -9.78
C ASP A 153 -28.39 -0.61 -9.58
N ARG A 154 -29.55 -0.63 -8.92
CA ARG A 154 -30.27 0.59 -8.57
C ARG A 154 -29.48 1.46 -7.59
N LEU A 155 -29.02 0.91 -6.46
CA LEU A 155 -28.27 1.65 -5.46
C LEU A 155 -26.97 2.24 -6.03
N TYR A 156 -26.32 1.51 -6.93
CA TYR A 156 -25.13 1.94 -7.64
C TYR A 156 -25.43 3.08 -8.63
N GLN A 157 -26.50 3.00 -9.42
CA GLN A 157 -26.90 4.09 -10.31
C GLN A 157 -27.36 5.33 -9.55
N ASP A 158 -28.16 5.17 -8.48
CA ASP A 158 -28.59 6.27 -7.61
C ASP A 158 -27.36 6.94 -6.92
N ALA A 159 -26.28 6.18 -6.63
CA ALA A 159 -25.02 6.70 -6.10
C ALA A 159 -24.13 7.40 -7.15
N VAL A 160 -23.98 6.82 -8.34
CA VAL A 160 -23.17 7.38 -9.44
C VAL A 160 -23.77 8.67 -10.00
N GLN A 161 -25.10 8.83 -9.94
CA GLN A 161 -25.83 10.02 -10.39
C GLN A 161 -26.02 11.08 -9.29
N GLU A 162 -25.50 10.86 -8.08
CA GLU A 162 -25.69 11.72 -6.90
C GLU A 162 -27.17 11.97 -6.51
N THR A 163 -28.05 11.03 -6.87
CA THR A 163 -29.51 11.08 -6.64
C THR A 163 -29.97 10.32 -5.39
N LEU A 164 -29.03 9.90 -4.53
CA LEU A 164 -29.28 9.18 -3.28
C LEU A 164 -30.33 9.88 -2.40
N SER A 165 -31.37 9.14 -2.01
CA SER A 165 -32.40 9.64 -1.10
C SER A 165 -31.91 9.64 0.35
N ALA A 166 -32.52 10.47 1.21
CA ALA A 166 -32.19 10.52 2.64
C ALA A 166 -32.43 9.18 3.38
N ASP A 167 -33.31 8.33 2.84
CA ASP A 167 -33.59 6.98 3.38
C ASP A 167 -32.63 5.90 2.84
N SER A 168 -31.81 6.22 1.83
CA SER A 168 -30.86 5.31 1.17
C SER A 168 -29.99 4.54 2.15
N PRO A 169 -29.70 3.25 1.93
CA PRO A 169 -28.69 2.52 2.71
C PRO A 169 -27.26 2.93 2.34
N VAL A 170 -27.03 3.40 1.11
CA VAL A 170 -25.76 3.99 0.64
C VAL A 170 -25.71 5.46 1.04
N ILE A 171 -24.59 5.88 1.64
CA ILE A 171 -24.32 7.27 2.07
C ILE A 171 -23.21 7.94 1.26
N ALA A 172 -22.30 7.16 0.67
CA ALA A 172 -21.25 7.64 -0.20
C ALA A 172 -20.80 6.52 -1.16
N ILE A 173 -19.96 6.90 -2.11
CA ILE A 173 -19.36 6.01 -3.11
C ILE A 173 -17.92 6.48 -3.32
N GLN A 174 -16.99 5.55 -3.51
CA GLN A 174 -15.61 5.83 -3.91
C GLN A 174 -15.57 6.88 -5.04
N PRO A 175 -14.66 7.87 -5.04
CA PRO A 175 -14.50 8.81 -6.16
C PRO A 175 -14.39 8.12 -7.53
N PRO A 176 -14.83 8.76 -8.63
CA PRO A 176 -14.78 8.15 -9.95
C PRO A 176 -13.36 8.01 -10.53
N GLY A 177 -12.38 8.73 -9.97
CA GLY A 177 -10.97 8.67 -10.36
C GLY A 177 -10.11 7.81 -9.44
N TYR A 178 -8.99 7.33 -9.98
CA TYR A 178 -7.89 6.79 -9.18
C TYR A 178 -7.33 7.85 -8.23
N ILE A 179 -7.20 7.50 -6.95
CA ILE A 179 -6.64 8.36 -5.91
C ILE A 179 -5.18 7.95 -5.68
N ASP A 180 -4.23 8.81 -6.04
CA ASP A 180 -2.81 8.58 -5.73
C ASP A 180 -2.55 8.97 -4.27
N ILE A 181 -2.50 7.97 -3.38
CA ILE A 181 -2.35 8.18 -1.93
C ILE A 181 -1.07 8.94 -1.52
N ARG A 182 -0.11 9.14 -2.44
CA ARG A 182 1.12 9.93 -2.22
C ARG A 182 0.93 11.42 -2.56
N GLU A 183 0.07 11.72 -3.54
CA GLU A 183 -0.22 13.09 -3.98
C GLU A 183 -1.44 13.65 -3.22
N ASP A 184 -2.44 12.81 -2.98
CA ASP A 184 -3.74 13.13 -2.38
C ASP A 184 -4.01 12.21 -1.17
N PHE A 185 -3.15 12.27 -0.13
CA PHE A 185 -3.18 11.32 1.00
C PHE A 185 -4.51 11.33 1.76
N TYR A 186 -5.00 10.13 2.05
CA TYR A 186 -6.20 9.84 2.81
C TYR A 186 -5.97 8.57 3.64
N LEU A 187 -6.73 8.39 4.72
CA LEU A 187 -6.71 7.17 5.51
C LEU A 187 -8.10 6.55 5.58
N VAL A 188 -8.17 5.23 5.44
CA VAL A 188 -9.40 4.44 5.58
C VAL A 188 -9.20 3.37 6.65
N PRO A 189 -9.14 3.75 7.94
CA PRO A 189 -8.97 2.79 9.03
C PRO A 189 -10.14 1.81 9.06
N ILE A 190 -9.82 0.52 9.20
CA ILE A 190 -10.82 -0.49 9.55
C ILE A 190 -11.05 -0.42 11.06
N HIS A 191 -12.30 -0.48 11.51
CA HIS A 191 -12.67 -0.50 12.93
C HIS A 191 -13.09 -1.88 13.40
N ARG A 192 -13.84 -2.59 12.55
CA ARG A 192 -14.45 -3.91 12.79
C ARG A 192 -14.65 -4.61 11.45
N TYR A 193 -14.88 -5.92 11.50
CA TYR A 193 -15.26 -6.72 10.34
C TYR A 193 -16.26 -7.81 10.70
N GLN A 194 -16.85 -8.40 9.67
CA GLN A 194 -17.57 -9.66 9.74
C GLN A 194 -17.26 -10.46 8.46
N ASP A 195 -16.78 -11.69 8.61
CA ASP A 195 -16.73 -12.64 7.49
C ASP A 195 -18.17 -12.99 7.06
N ILE A 196 -18.47 -12.86 5.78
CA ILE A 196 -19.74 -13.22 5.14
C ILE A 196 -19.48 -14.01 3.85
N TYR A 197 -20.55 -14.40 3.17
CA TYR A 197 -20.48 -14.93 1.80
C TYR A 197 -21.18 -13.97 0.83
N LEU A 198 -20.60 -13.80 -0.34
CA LEU A 198 -21.21 -13.15 -1.50
C LEU A 198 -21.38 -14.21 -2.59
N GLY A 199 -22.60 -14.71 -2.76
CA GLY A 199 -22.83 -15.93 -3.53
C GLY A 199 -22.11 -17.13 -2.88
N ASN A 200 -21.10 -17.67 -3.56
CA ASN A 200 -20.25 -18.76 -3.03
C ASN A 200 -18.94 -18.26 -2.39
N GLU A 201 -18.49 -17.04 -2.71
CA GLU A 201 -17.18 -16.56 -2.31
C GLU A 201 -17.18 -15.97 -0.90
N LYS A 202 -16.04 -16.11 -0.21
CA LYS A 202 -15.82 -15.48 1.09
C LYS A 202 -15.50 -14.02 0.90
N ALA A 203 -16.26 -13.16 1.57
CA ALA A 203 -16.06 -11.72 1.57
C ALA A 203 -16.08 -11.19 3.01
N ARG A 204 -15.53 -9.99 3.22
CA ARG A 204 -15.51 -9.30 4.52
C ARG A 204 -16.29 -8.02 4.43
N LEU A 205 -17.29 -7.91 5.30
CA LEU A 205 -18.03 -6.70 5.56
C LEU A 205 -17.25 -5.88 6.59
N LEU A 206 -16.59 -4.81 6.12
CA LEU A 206 -15.71 -3.96 6.91
C LEU A 206 -16.47 -2.73 7.41
N GLN A 207 -16.33 -2.41 8.71
CA GLN A 207 -16.68 -1.09 9.23
C GLN A 207 -15.45 -0.19 9.12
N ILE A 208 -15.60 0.97 8.49
CA ILE A 208 -14.52 1.91 8.20
C ILE A 208 -14.89 3.35 8.58
N SER A 209 -13.87 4.21 8.66
CA SER A 209 -14.02 5.64 8.36
C SER A 209 -13.14 5.96 7.17
N SER A 210 -13.39 7.07 6.48
CA SER A 210 -12.58 7.56 5.37
C SER A 210 -12.34 9.06 5.59
N VAL A 211 -11.08 9.48 5.66
CA VAL A 211 -10.71 10.86 6.00
C VAL A 211 -9.53 11.32 5.12
N PRO A 212 -9.68 12.37 4.28
CA PRO A 212 -8.56 12.97 3.56
C PRO A 212 -7.67 13.80 4.49
N LEU A 213 -6.37 13.91 4.19
CA LEU A 213 -5.42 14.73 4.98
C LEU A 213 -5.78 16.21 4.99
N ILE A 214 -6.24 16.74 3.85
CA ILE A 214 -6.69 18.11 3.70
C ILE A 214 -8.20 18.13 3.92
N SER A 215 -8.63 18.56 5.10
CA SER A 215 -10.05 18.76 5.44
C SER A 215 -10.62 20.01 4.73
N GLU A 216 -11.89 19.92 4.29
CA GLU A 216 -12.66 20.91 3.50
C GLU A 216 -12.67 22.37 4.00
N GLN A 217 -12.22 22.64 5.24
CA GLN A 217 -12.11 23.99 5.81
C GLN A 217 -10.79 24.69 5.48
N GLY A 218 -9.77 23.96 5.01
CA GLY A 218 -8.71 24.57 4.22
C GLY A 218 -9.34 25.01 2.91
N THR A 219 -9.32 26.32 2.61
CA THR A 219 -9.83 26.81 1.32
C THR A 219 -9.18 26.01 0.20
N ALA A 220 -10.01 25.40 -0.65
CA ALA A 220 -9.56 25.02 -1.98
C ALA A 220 -9.00 26.28 -2.63
N ASP A 221 -7.68 26.38 -2.70
CA ASP A 221 -6.99 27.38 -3.50
C ASP A 221 -7.21 26.95 -4.94
N ASP A 222 -8.40 27.28 -5.45
CA ASP A 222 -8.97 26.95 -6.75
C ASP A 222 -8.22 27.72 -7.86
N LYS A 223 -6.90 27.53 -7.86
CA LYS A 223 -6.06 27.57 -9.03
C LYS A 223 -6.61 26.49 -9.96
N PRO A 224 -7.16 26.87 -11.12
CA PRO A 224 -7.39 25.87 -12.16
C PRO A 224 -6.05 25.16 -12.40
N ILE A 225 -6.06 23.82 -12.44
CA ILE A 225 -4.93 23.03 -12.95
C ILE A 225 -4.88 23.27 -14.47
N GLY A 226 -4.43 24.47 -14.82
CA GLY A 226 -4.83 25.17 -16.03
C GLY A 226 -4.24 24.53 -17.28
N SER A 227 -5.02 23.63 -17.90
CA SER A 227 -4.65 22.86 -19.09
C SER A 227 -3.20 22.36 -19.00
N GLN A 228 -2.90 21.61 -17.93
CA GLN A 228 -1.66 20.84 -17.96
C GLN A 228 -1.69 19.88 -19.16
N THR A 229 -0.52 19.64 -19.72
CA THR A 229 -0.37 18.74 -20.85
C THR A 229 -0.07 17.35 -20.31
N TYR A 230 -0.81 16.33 -20.72
CA TYR A 230 -0.53 14.95 -20.32
C TYR A 230 0.91 14.57 -20.71
N THR A 231 1.72 14.19 -19.72
CA THR A 231 3.12 13.82 -19.95
C THR A 231 3.43 12.37 -19.57
N ALA A 232 4.36 11.79 -20.32
CA ALA A 232 4.89 10.45 -20.09
C ALA A 232 6.42 10.49 -19.86
N GLY A 233 6.90 9.59 -18.99
CA GLY A 233 8.30 9.18 -18.97
C GLY A 233 8.44 7.75 -19.50
N LEU A 234 9.34 7.52 -20.45
CA LEU A 234 9.69 6.20 -20.96
C LEU A 234 11.19 5.94 -20.75
N VAL A 235 11.54 4.97 -19.91
CA VAL A 235 12.93 4.64 -19.59
C VAL A 235 13.29 3.28 -20.17
N PHE A 236 14.22 3.26 -21.13
CA PHE A 236 14.81 2.00 -21.60
C PHE A 236 15.82 1.50 -20.58
N VAL A 237 15.71 0.22 -20.23
CA VAL A 237 16.67 -0.53 -19.41
C VAL A 237 17.26 -1.58 -20.34
N ILE A 238 18.44 -1.29 -20.89
CA ILE A 238 19.02 -2.11 -21.95
C ILE A 238 20.19 -2.92 -21.40
N ASP A 239 20.11 -4.21 -21.59
CA ASP A 239 21.25 -5.12 -21.47
C ASP A 239 22.37 -4.66 -22.40
N SER A 240 23.60 -4.69 -21.90
CA SER A 240 24.76 -4.19 -22.63
C SER A 240 25.97 -5.12 -22.50
N THR A 241 25.76 -6.42 -22.39
CA THR A 241 26.84 -7.41 -22.54
C THR A 241 27.05 -7.81 -24.01
N LEU A 242 27.79 -8.92 -24.22
CA LEU A 242 28.50 -9.22 -25.46
C LEU A 242 27.58 -9.49 -26.66
N SER A 243 26.35 -9.93 -26.43
CA SER A 243 25.31 -10.19 -27.43
C SER A 243 24.63 -8.92 -27.96
N MET A 244 24.68 -7.80 -27.21
CA MET A 244 23.61 -6.81 -27.27
C MET A 244 23.77 -5.64 -28.26
N ASP A 245 24.95 -5.43 -28.85
CA ASP A 245 25.22 -4.30 -29.77
C ASP A 245 24.13 -4.12 -30.88
N PRO A 246 23.67 -5.16 -31.59
CA PRO A 246 22.66 -5.00 -32.66
C PRO A 246 21.30 -4.51 -32.14
N TYR A 247 20.90 -4.88 -30.92
CA TYR A 247 19.65 -4.45 -30.31
C TYR A 247 19.78 -3.05 -29.69
N ILE A 248 20.96 -2.71 -29.15
CA ILE A 248 21.30 -1.34 -28.76
C ILE A 248 21.16 -0.41 -29.96
N ASP A 249 21.76 -0.76 -31.11
CA ASP A 249 21.62 0.01 -32.35
C ASP A 249 20.16 0.10 -32.84
N ARG A 250 19.43 -1.02 -32.87
CA ARG A 250 18.02 -0.99 -33.30
C ARG A 250 17.11 -0.20 -32.34
N THR A 251 17.49 -0.07 -31.07
CA THR A 251 16.82 0.81 -30.10
C THR A 251 17.11 2.29 -30.35
N ARG A 252 18.34 2.64 -30.80
CA ARG A 252 18.66 4.01 -31.27
C ARG A 252 17.75 4.41 -32.41
N GLU A 253 17.70 3.58 -33.46
CA GLU A 253 16.85 3.81 -34.63
C GLU A 253 15.36 3.93 -34.28
N ALA A 254 14.88 3.14 -33.31
CA ALA A 254 13.51 3.27 -32.83
C ALA A 254 13.29 4.66 -32.21
N VAL A 255 14.15 5.07 -31.27
CA VAL A 255 14.00 6.34 -30.54
C VAL A 255 14.16 7.57 -31.46
N GLU A 256 15.03 7.50 -32.48
CA GLU A 256 15.13 8.53 -33.51
C GLU A 256 13.78 8.75 -34.22
N LYS A 257 13.12 7.68 -34.70
CA LYS A 257 11.79 7.76 -35.34
C LYS A 257 10.71 8.33 -34.41
N ILE A 258 10.75 8.00 -33.11
CA ILE A 258 9.77 8.52 -32.14
C ILE A 258 9.93 10.03 -31.99
N TYR A 259 11.15 10.54 -31.88
CA TYR A 259 11.39 11.99 -31.80
C TYR A 259 10.97 12.71 -33.08
N ASP A 260 11.20 12.15 -34.27
CA ASP A 260 10.70 12.72 -35.53
C ASP A 260 9.15 12.76 -35.58
N THR A 261 8.50 11.72 -35.04
CA THR A 261 7.03 11.63 -34.95
C THR A 261 6.48 12.65 -33.96
N LEU A 262 7.04 12.72 -32.75
CA LEU A 262 6.68 13.71 -31.72
C LEU A 262 6.96 15.15 -32.19
N GLY A 263 8.05 15.38 -32.91
CA GLY A 263 8.40 16.66 -33.52
C GLY A 263 7.38 17.10 -34.56
N SER A 264 7.00 16.18 -35.46
CA SER A 264 5.95 16.40 -36.46
C SER A 264 4.58 16.71 -35.82
N ALA A 265 4.26 16.03 -34.71
CA ALA A 265 3.04 16.24 -33.93
C ALA A 265 3.09 17.45 -32.96
N LYS A 266 4.24 18.10 -32.80
CA LYS A 266 4.51 19.19 -31.82
C LYS A 266 4.38 18.77 -30.34
N LEU A 267 4.66 17.51 -30.02
CA LEU A 267 4.56 16.91 -28.67
C LEU A 267 5.91 16.77 -27.95
N LEU A 268 6.97 17.45 -28.43
CA LEU A 268 8.32 17.34 -27.86
C LEU A 268 8.37 17.87 -26.41
N GLY A 269 8.78 17.00 -25.49
CA GLY A 269 8.76 17.25 -24.05
C GLY A 269 7.44 16.92 -23.34
N ASN A 270 6.42 16.43 -24.07
CA ASN A 270 5.29 15.72 -23.46
C ASN A 270 5.71 14.29 -23.16
N VAL A 271 6.42 13.64 -24.08
CA VAL A 271 7.14 12.38 -23.84
C VAL A 271 8.60 12.68 -23.60
N ASN A 272 9.12 12.24 -22.45
CA ASN A 272 10.53 12.32 -22.09
C ASN A 272 11.12 10.91 -22.04
N PHE A 273 12.33 10.74 -22.57
CA PHE A 273 13.00 9.44 -22.67
C PHE A 273 14.19 9.37 -21.73
N GLY A 274 14.35 8.24 -21.03
CA GLY A 274 15.52 7.92 -20.24
C GLY A 274 16.21 6.67 -20.77
N LEU A 275 17.47 6.48 -20.41
CA LEU A 275 18.19 5.24 -20.68
C LEU A 275 19.11 4.88 -19.53
N VAL A 276 18.89 3.69 -18.99
CA VAL A 276 19.83 2.94 -18.15
C VAL A 276 20.35 1.78 -18.99
N ALA A 277 21.64 1.49 -18.87
CA ALA A 277 22.20 0.23 -19.36
C ALA A 277 22.71 -0.59 -18.18
N PHE A 278 22.62 -1.91 -18.27
CA PHE A 278 23.13 -2.85 -17.25
C PHE A 278 23.96 -3.98 -17.86
N ARG A 279 24.65 -4.72 -17.00
CA ARG A 279 25.48 -5.90 -17.29
C ARG A 279 25.39 -6.86 -16.08
N ASP A 280 26.51 -7.43 -15.66
CA ASP A 280 26.61 -8.43 -14.60
C ASP A 280 27.56 -7.98 -13.46
N ASN A 281 27.57 -8.77 -12.37
CA ASN A 281 28.27 -8.54 -11.12
C ASN A 281 29.78 -8.25 -11.28
N LEU A 282 30.21 -7.06 -10.83
CA LEU A 282 31.60 -6.60 -10.91
C LEU A 282 32.56 -7.31 -9.95
N ALA A 283 32.09 -7.97 -8.89
CA ALA A 283 32.95 -8.76 -8.02
C ALA A 283 33.31 -10.12 -8.67
N ALA A 284 32.35 -10.72 -9.40
CA ALA A 284 32.60 -11.90 -10.24
C ALA A 284 33.45 -11.57 -11.48
N THR A 285 33.13 -10.47 -12.17
CA THR A 285 33.82 -10.08 -13.42
C THR A 285 34.22 -8.59 -13.42
N PRO A 286 35.33 -8.21 -12.75
CA PRO A 286 35.75 -6.79 -12.59
C PRO A 286 36.06 -6.01 -13.88
N ARG A 287 36.07 -6.68 -15.04
CA ARG A 287 36.35 -6.07 -16.35
C ARG A 287 35.10 -5.64 -17.12
N LEU A 288 33.90 -5.78 -16.55
CA LEU A 288 32.64 -5.36 -17.18
C LEU A 288 32.37 -3.84 -17.17
N ASP A 289 33.28 -3.02 -16.62
CA ASP A 289 33.19 -1.54 -16.49
C ASP A 289 32.07 -1.03 -15.55
N TYR A 290 30.83 -1.49 -15.70
CA TYR A 290 29.71 -1.15 -14.82
C TYR A 290 28.73 -2.32 -14.65
N LEU A 291 28.06 -2.31 -13.51
CA LEU A 291 26.88 -3.12 -13.20
C LEU A 291 25.62 -2.51 -13.82
N ALA A 292 25.26 -1.29 -13.41
CA ALA A 292 24.13 -0.52 -13.94
C ALA A 292 24.46 0.98 -14.00
N ARG A 293 24.26 1.62 -15.15
CA ARG A 293 24.70 3.00 -15.46
C ARG A 293 23.58 3.78 -16.15
N THR A 294 23.23 4.95 -15.59
CA THR A 294 22.30 5.89 -16.23
C THR A 294 23.05 6.68 -17.32
N TYR A 295 22.65 6.51 -18.59
CA TYR A 295 23.23 7.24 -19.74
C TYR A 295 22.45 8.51 -20.09
N VAL A 296 21.12 8.48 -19.93
CA VAL A 296 20.22 9.62 -20.18
C VAL A 296 19.17 9.68 -19.08
N THR A 297 19.05 10.82 -18.39
CA THR A 297 17.92 11.06 -17.48
C THR A 297 16.69 11.53 -18.25
N LEU A 298 15.49 11.38 -17.69
CA LEU A 298 14.25 11.89 -18.31
C LEU A 298 14.33 13.38 -18.67
N GLU A 299 15.04 14.20 -17.90
CA GLU A 299 15.29 15.61 -18.24
C GLU A 299 16.19 15.76 -19.49
N GLN A 300 17.25 14.96 -19.58
CA GLN A 300 18.23 15.00 -20.67
C GLN A 300 17.67 14.46 -22.00
N GLY A 301 16.73 13.52 -21.95
CA GLY A 301 16.00 13.01 -23.12
C GLY A 301 14.64 13.67 -23.33
N ARG A 302 14.53 14.97 -23.03
CA ARG A 302 13.38 15.79 -23.45
C ARG A 302 13.29 15.95 -24.98
N ASP A 303 14.43 15.87 -25.67
CA ASP A 303 14.54 15.92 -27.12
C ASP A 303 15.62 14.96 -27.65
N GLY A 304 15.57 14.68 -28.96
CA GLY A 304 16.45 13.73 -29.61
C GLY A 304 17.92 14.14 -29.61
N ALA A 305 18.25 15.44 -29.67
CA ALA A 305 19.64 15.87 -29.61
C ALA A 305 20.24 15.60 -28.22
N GLY A 306 19.47 15.85 -27.15
CA GLY A 306 19.84 15.55 -25.77
C GLY A 306 20.03 14.05 -25.50
N PHE A 307 19.14 13.21 -26.03
CA PHE A 307 19.23 11.74 -25.91
C PHE A 307 20.38 11.14 -26.73
N LEU A 308 20.41 11.41 -28.04
CA LEU A 308 21.34 10.76 -28.98
C LEU A 308 22.80 11.17 -28.79
N SER A 309 23.06 12.41 -28.35
CA SER A 309 24.42 12.86 -28.04
C SER A 309 25.09 12.06 -26.93
N ARG A 310 24.31 11.52 -26.00
CA ARG A 310 24.75 10.69 -24.87
C ARG A 310 24.78 9.20 -25.23
N VAL A 311 23.72 8.71 -25.86
CA VAL A 311 23.54 7.30 -26.22
C VAL A 311 24.59 6.80 -27.23
N LYS A 312 25.23 7.69 -28.00
CA LYS A 312 26.40 7.35 -28.84
C LYS A 312 27.60 6.77 -28.08
N SER A 313 27.64 6.87 -26.75
CA SER A 313 28.71 6.31 -25.90
C SER A 313 28.40 4.92 -25.31
N LEU A 314 27.18 4.40 -25.49
CA LEU A 314 26.80 3.04 -25.07
C LEU A 314 27.33 2.01 -26.08
N GLN A 315 27.88 0.90 -25.61
CA GLN A 315 28.32 -0.24 -26.43
C GLN A 315 28.14 -1.53 -25.60
N ALA A 316 28.09 -2.68 -26.28
CA ALA A 316 28.22 -4.00 -25.66
C ALA A 316 29.49 -4.14 -24.81
N ALA A 317 29.49 -5.11 -23.91
CA ALA A 317 30.71 -5.51 -23.21
C ALA A 317 31.65 -6.21 -24.19
N SER A 318 32.94 -5.86 -24.16
CA SER A 318 33.96 -6.53 -24.98
C SER A 318 34.41 -7.90 -24.42
N ILE A 319 33.73 -8.38 -23.38
CA ILE A 319 33.91 -9.68 -22.72
C ILE A 319 32.55 -10.22 -22.25
N SER A 320 32.47 -11.52 -22.03
CA SER A 320 31.34 -12.16 -21.35
C SER A 320 31.28 -11.81 -19.85
N SER A 321 30.06 -11.92 -19.31
CA SER A 321 29.73 -12.16 -17.89
C SER A 321 30.30 -13.49 -17.38
N ARG A 322 30.01 -13.86 -16.12
CA ARG A 322 30.44 -15.14 -15.54
C ARG A 322 29.64 -16.33 -16.07
N ASP A 323 28.34 -16.13 -16.28
CA ASP A 323 27.36 -17.11 -16.75
C ASP A 323 26.21 -16.38 -17.49
N PHE A 324 25.24 -17.11 -18.04
CA PHE A 324 24.14 -16.56 -18.84
C PHE A 324 23.04 -15.85 -18.03
N LYS A 325 23.20 -15.70 -16.71
CA LYS A 325 22.36 -14.81 -15.90
C LYS A 325 23.01 -13.44 -15.76
N GLU A 326 22.19 -12.40 -15.73
CA GLU A 326 22.65 -11.01 -15.62
C GLU A 326 21.79 -10.20 -14.65
N ASP A 327 22.32 -9.06 -14.20
CA ASP A 327 21.66 -8.24 -13.19
C ASP A 327 20.70 -7.22 -13.81
N ALA A 328 19.75 -7.75 -14.57
CA ALA A 328 18.62 -7.00 -15.14
C ALA A 328 17.81 -6.27 -14.05
N TYR A 329 17.74 -6.86 -12.86
CA TYR A 329 17.05 -6.30 -11.70
C TYR A 329 17.77 -5.06 -11.15
N ALA A 330 19.11 -5.00 -11.13
CA ALA A 330 19.85 -3.77 -10.85
C ALA A 330 19.61 -2.68 -11.92
N GLY A 331 19.48 -3.07 -13.19
CA GLY A 331 19.09 -2.17 -14.28
C GLY A 331 17.71 -1.54 -14.06
N VAL A 332 16.70 -2.38 -13.77
CA VAL A 332 15.32 -1.96 -13.53
C VAL A 332 15.19 -1.16 -12.23
N LYS A 333 15.78 -1.62 -11.13
CA LYS A 333 15.88 -0.87 -9.87
C LYS A 333 16.48 0.50 -10.12
N ARG A 334 17.63 0.60 -10.80
CA ARG A 334 18.25 1.89 -11.12
C ARG A 334 17.34 2.82 -11.95
N ALA A 335 16.49 2.29 -12.84
CA ALA A 335 15.51 3.09 -13.58
C ALA A 335 14.34 3.58 -12.73
N ILE A 336 13.85 2.76 -11.79
CA ILE A 336 12.82 3.16 -10.82
C ILE A 336 13.36 4.24 -9.87
N GLU A 337 14.59 4.04 -9.37
CA GLU A 337 15.17 4.81 -8.27
C GLU A 337 15.88 6.10 -8.69
N SER A 338 16.69 6.07 -9.76
CA SER A 338 17.56 7.21 -10.13
C SER A 338 16.92 8.20 -11.13
N MET A 339 15.68 7.98 -11.53
CA MET A 339 14.94 8.83 -12.47
C MET A 339 13.96 9.74 -11.73
N ASN A 340 13.98 11.02 -12.09
CA ASN A 340 12.97 11.96 -11.62
C ASN A 340 11.65 11.75 -12.38
N TRP A 341 10.74 11.00 -11.77
CA TRP A 341 9.39 10.73 -12.30
C TRP A 341 8.35 11.81 -11.93
N THR A 342 8.72 12.85 -11.19
CA THR A 342 7.80 13.90 -10.73
C THR A 342 7.14 14.63 -11.91
N GLY A 343 5.84 14.87 -11.80
CA GLY A 343 5.04 15.50 -12.85
C GLY A 343 4.74 14.62 -14.08
N ARG A 344 5.16 13.34 -14.10
CA ARG A 344 4.83 12.39 -15.17
C ARG A 344 3.54 11.65 -14.83
N ASN A 345 2.52 11.80 -15.68
CA ASN A 345 1.20 11.19 -15.52
C ASN A 345 1.21 9.70 -15.90
N ALA A 346 1.98 9.36 -16.94
CA ALA A 346 2.34 8.00 -17.30
C ALA A 346 3.83 7.74 -17.07
N ARG A 347 4.18 6.56 -16.52
CA ARG A 347 5.54 6.21 -16.10
C ARG A 347 5.83 4.78 -16.55
N TYR A 348 6.78 4.62 -17.46
CA TYR A 348 7.04 3.36 -18.14
C TYR A 348 8.53 3.00 -18.11
N VAL A 349 8.84 1.75 -17.77
CA VAL A 349 10.16 1.13 -17.94
C VAL A 349 10.05 0.05 -19.01
N VAL A 350 11.04 -0.03 -19.91
CA VAL A 350 11.14 -1.09 -20.93
C VAL A 350 12.47 -1.80 -20.78
N LEU A 351 12.44 -3.01 -20.20
CA LEU A 351 13.59 -3.91 -20.10
C LEU A 351 13.81 -4.62 -21.45
N ILE A 352 15.06 -4.67 -21.93
CA ILE A 352 15.48 -5.36 -23.15
C ILE A 352 16.72 -6.19 -22.81
N THR A 353 16.67 -7.52 -23.01
CA THR A 353 17.75 -8.47 -22.63
C THR A 353 17.58 -9.83 -23.33
N ASP A 354 18.68 -10.55 -23.59
CA ASP A 354 18.65 -11.95 -24.04
C ASP A 354 19.04 -12.98 -22.94
N ALA A 355 19.20 -12.50 -21.71
CA ALA A 355 19.65 -13.23 -20.54
C ALA A 355 18.56 -13.36 -19.45
N GLY A 356 18.74 -14.36 -18.57
CA GLY A 356 17.93 -14.54 -17.37
C GLY A 356 18.33 -13.59 -16.25
N ALA A 357 17.39 -13.21 -15.38
CA ALA A 357 17.68 -12.34 -14.26
C ALA A 357 18.39 -13.07 -13.10
N ARG A 358 19.31 -12.38 -12.44
CA ARG A 358 19.74 -12.73 -11.07
C ARG A 358 18.62 -12.39 -10.09
N ASP A 359 17.99 -13.43 -9.57
CA ASP A 359 16.89 -13.34 -8.60
C ASP A 359 17.41 -12.98 -7.21
N ALA A 360 16.51 -12.90 -6.22
CA ALA A 360 16.88 -12.60 -4.83
C ALA A 360 17.93 -13.57 -4.25
N ASP A 361 17.86 -14.84 -4.62
CA ASP A 361 18.68 -15.95 -4.08
C ASP A 361 19.99 -16.21 -4.84
N ASP A 362 20.24 -15.50 -5.95
CA ASP A 362 21.46 -15.68 -6.73
C ASP A 362 22.64 -14.99 -6.01
N PRO A 363 23.73 -15.69 -5.61
CA PRO A 363 24.81 -15.09 -4.82
C PRO A 363 25.63 -14.00 -5.55
N LEU A 364 25.25 -13.65 -6.77
CA LEU A 364 25.80 -12.57 -7.57
C LEU A 364 24.79 -11.46 -7.86
N SER A 365 23.54 -11.58 -7.38
CA SER A 365 22.56 -10.48 -7.35
C SER A 365 23.11 -9.32 -6.54
N SER A 366 23.00 -8.10 -7.06
CA SER A 366 23.37 -6.88 -6.34
C SER A 366 22.18 -6.17 -5.69
N THR A 367 20.96 -6.63 -5.97
CA THR A 367 19.72 -6.05 -5.43
C THR A 367 19.18 -6.80 -4.22
N SER A 368 19.38 -8.13 -4.17
CA SER A 368 18.65 -9.05 -3.27
C SER A 368 17.13 -8.85 -3.35
N LEU A 369 16.63 -8.45 -4.52
CA LEU A 369 15.21 -8.31 -4.84
C LEU A 369 14.85 -9.28 -5.95
N GLY A 370 13.72 -9.95 -5.81
CA GLY A 370 13.15 -10.82 -6.82
C GLY A 370 12.12 -10.09 -7.69
N ALA A 371 11.49 -10.85 -8.59
CA ALA A 371 10.49 -10.32 -9.52
C ALA A 371 9.32 -9.63 -8.81
N ALA A 372 8.89 -10.15 -7.66
CA ALA A 372 7.70 -9.69 -6.94
C ALA A 372 7.94 -8.35 -6.22
N SER A 373 8.99 -8.24 -5.42
CA SER A 373 9.27 -7.02 -4.65
C SER A 373 9.79 -5.90 -5.54
N LEU A 374 10.50 -6.21 -6.63
CA LEU A 374 10.91 -5.21 -7.62
C LEU A 374 9.72 -4.69 -8.44
N ARG A 375 8.72 -5.54 -8.75
CA ARG A 375 7.43 -5.09 -9.26
C ARG A 375 6.72 -4.20 -8.25
N GLN A 376 6.67 -4.59 -6.97
CA GLN A 376 5.99 -3.78 -5.96
C GLN A 376 6.61 -2.39 -5.82
N LEU A 377 7.94 -2.30 -5.74
CA LEU A 377 8.67 -1.04 -5.73
C LEU A 377 8.37 -0.16 -6.97
N ALA A 378 8.11 -0.77 -8.13
CA ALA A 378 7.67 -0.06 -9.32
C ALA A 378 6.21 0.44 -9.20
N LEU A 379 5.29 -0.39 -8.68
CA LEU A 379 3.89 -0.04 -8.42
C LEU A 379 3.78 1.08 -7.38
N ASP A 380 4.59 1.05 -6.31
CA ASP A 380 4.68 2.11 -5.29
C ASP A 380 5.14 3.43 -5.90
N LYS A 381 6.02 3.38 -6.91
CA LYS A 381 6.44 4.54 -7.73
C LYS A 381 5.43 4.90 -8.83
N GLY A 382 4.43 4.05 -9.10
CA GLY A 382 3.40 4.23 -10.13
C GLY A 382 3.92 3.96 -11.56
N VAL A 383 4.92 3.08 -11.69
CA VAL A 383 5.66 2.74 -12.90
C VAL A 383 5.23 1.37 -13.43
N ALA A 384 4.87 1.28 -14.70
CA ALA A 384 4.64 -0.01 -15.37
C ALA A 384 5.91 -0.53 -16.03
N ILE A 385 6.24 -1.81 -15.86
CA ILE A 385 7.41 -2.46 -16.45
C ILE A 385 6.98 -3.33 -17.65
N PHE A 386 7.50 -3.01 -18.82
CA PHE A 386 7.50 -3.88 -19.99
C PHE A 386 8.79 -4.70 -20.02
N VAL A 387 8.73 -5.94 -20.50
CA VAL A 387 9.93 -6.76 -20.77
C VAL A 387 9.90 -7.30 -22.19
N LEU A 388 10.90 -6.92 -22.98
CA LEU A 388 11.18 -7.41 -24.32
C LEU A 388 12.33 -8.44 -24.22
N HIS A 389 11.96 -9.69 -23.95
CA HIS A 389 12.90 -10.79 -23.73
C HIS A 389 13.29 -11.42 -25.06
N LEU A 390 14.57 -11.34 -25.41
CA LEU A 390 15.13 -11.80 -26.68
C LEU A 390 15.43 -13.29 -26.58
N LEU A 391 14.61 -14.13 -27.22
CA LEU A 391 14.73 -15.59 -27.11
C LEU A 391 15.85 -16.13 -28.03
N THR A 392 17.10 -15.72 -27.77
CA THR A 392 18.25 -16.09 -28.61
C THR A 392 18.61 -17.58 -28.47
N PRO A 393 19.20 -18.22 -29.50
CA PRO A 393 19.57 -19.64 -29.43
C PRO A 393 20.59 -20.00 -28.33
N ALA A 394 21.27 -19.02 -27.74
CA ALA A 394 22.27 -19.22 -26.69
C ALA A 394 21.63 -19.59 -25.34
N THR A 395 20.52 -18.93 -24.98
CA THR A 395 19.81 -19.09 -23.70
C THR A 395 18.62 -20.07 -23.76
N MET A 396 18.48 -20.81 -24.87
CA MET A 396 17.34 -21.68 -25.17
C MET A 396 17.00 -22.75 -24.10
N ALA A 397 17.96 -23.14 -23.25
CA ALA A 397 17.71 -24.06 -22.15
C ALA A 397 16.93 -23.41 -20.98
N ASP A 398 17.05 -22.10 -20.80
CA ASP A 398 16.55 -21.35 -19.66
C ASP A 398 15.33 -20.48 -19.99
N HIS A 399 15.04 -20.23 -21.27
CA HIS A 399 13.93 -19.38 -21.77
C HIS A 399 12.60 -19.54 -21.04
N ALA A 400 12.23 -20.77 -20.63
CA ALA A 400 10.98 -21.01 -19.91
C ALA A 400 10.99 -20.43 -18.48
N ARG A 401 12.12 -20.60 -17.76
CA ARG A 401 12.36 -20.07 -16.40
C ARG A 401 12.50 -18.56 -16.42
N ASP A 402 13.30 -18.03 -17.35
CA ASP A 402 13.51 -16.59 -17.50
C ASP A 402 12.21 -15.87 -17.89
N ALA A 403 11.40 -16.48 -18.76
CA ALA A 403 10.08 -15.95 -19.11
C ALA A 403 9.05 -16.05 -17.96
N GLU A 404 9.27 -16.88 -16.94
CA GLU A 404 8.43 -16.90 -15.73
C GLU A 404 8.78 -15.71 -14.83
N GLN A 405 10.07 -15.55 -14.50
CA GLN A 405 10.63 -14.40 -13.78
C GLN A 405 10.21 -13.07 -14.42
N TYR A 406 10.37 -12.92 -15.74
CA TYR A 406 10.02 -11.69 -16.45
C TYR A 406 8.52 -11.48 -16.62
N ARG A 407 7.69 -12.53 -16.64
CA ARG A 407 6.23 -12.35 -16.59
C ARG A 407 5.77 -11.82 -15.24
N ALA A 408 6.35 -12.33 -14.15
CA ALA A 408 6.04 -11.89 -12.79
C ALA A 408 6.47 -10.44 -12.54
N LEU A 409 7.64 -10.02 -13.04
CA LEU A 409 8.12 -8.64 -12.97
C LEU A 409 7.25 -7.67 -13.80
N ALA A 410 6.85 -8.09 -15.00
CA ALA A 410 6.06 -7.27 -15.92
C ALA A 410 4.56 -7.24 -15.60
N ASP A 411 4.10 -7.90 -14.54
CA ASP A 411 2.68 -7.91 -14.17
C ASP A 411 2.23 -6.55 -13.64
N PHE A 412 0.99 -6.18 -13.94
CA PHE A 412 0.41 -4.90 -13.56
C PHE A 412 -1.07 -5.13 -13.21
N PRO A 413 -1.55 -4.68 -12.03
CA PRO A 413 -2.91 -4.95 -11.55
C PRO A 413 -3.99 -4.67 -12.60
N ASP A 414 -4.93 -5.61 -12.74
CA ASP A 414 -6.05 -5.61 -13.68
C ASP A 414 -5.71 -5.48 -15.18
N ILE A 415 -4.44 -5.34 -15.56
CA ILE A 415 -3.94 -5.35 -16.95
C ILE A 415 -3.30 -6.71 -17.29
N GLY A 416 -2.54 -7.26 -16.34
CA GLY A 416 -1.73 -8.46 -16.50
C GLY A 416 -0.44 -8.25 -17.31
N SER A 417 0.48 -9.20 -17.17
CA SER A 417 1.86 -9.17 -17.64
C SER A 417 2.12 -8.48 -18.99
N LEU A 418 2.99 -7.47 -18.97
CA LEU A 418 3.47 -6.68 -20.11
C LEU A 418 4.76 -7.28 -20.73
N TYR A 419 4.93 -8.60 -20.57
CA TYR A 419 6.01 -9.40 -21.13
C TYR A 419 5.77 -9.74 -22.62
N TYR A 420 6.82 -9.68 -23.42
CA TYR A 420 6.85 -10.21 -24.78
C TYR A 420 8.18 -10.94 -25.05
N GLY A 421 8.09 -12.21 -25.44
CA GLY A 421 9.25 -13.02 -25.84
C GLY A 421 9.45 -12.96 -27.36
N ILE A 422 10.59 -12.47 -27.82
CA ILE A 422 10.90 -12.22 -29.23
C ILE A 422 11.52 -13.49 -29.84
N PRO A 423 10.84 -14.18 -30.77
CA PRO A 423 11.30 -15.47 -31.29
C PRO A 423 12.70 -15.39 -31.91
N THR A 424 13.58 -16.32 -31.53
CA THR A 424 14.99 -16.43 -31.98
C THR A 424 15.88 -15.20 -31.73
N GLY A 425 15.38 -14.15 -31.08
CA GLY A 425 16.03 -12.85 -31.03
C GLY A 425 16.12 -12.14 -32.39
N ASP A 426 15.14 -12.31 -33.29
CA ASP A 426 15.21 -11.62 -34.59
C ASP A 426 15.14 -10.10 -34.42
N ILE A 427 16.15 -9.40 -34.95
CA ILE A 427 16.34 -7.95 -34.79
C ILE A 427 15.24 -7.16 -35.52
N ASN A 428 14.68 -7.70 -36.61
CA ASN A 428 13.58 -7.07 -37.34
C ASN A 428 12.28 -7.21 -36.54
N GLU A 429 12.03 -8.38 -35.94
CA GLU A 429 10.86 -8.63 -35.09
C GLU A 429 10.91 -7.81 -33.80
N PHE A 430 12.06 -7.78 -33.11
CA PHE A 430 12.34 -6.83 -32.03
C PHE A 430 12.02 -5.40 -32.47
N GLY A 431 12.50 -5.01 -33.64
CA GLY A 431 12.25 -3.70 -34.24
C GLY A 431 10.78 -3.39 -34.48
N LYS A 432 9.97 -4.35 -34.94
CA LYS A 432 8.51 -4.17 -35.10
C LYS A 432 7.81 -3.98 -33.76
N VAL A 433 8.12 -4.85 -32.79
CA VAL A 433 7.50 -4.83 -31.45
C VAL A 433 7.83 -3.53 -30.73
N LEU A 434 9.09 -3.09 -30.80
CA LEU A 434 9.56 -1.83 -30.22
C LEU A 434 8.93 -0.61 -30.92
N ASP A 435 8.96 -0.55 -32.27
CA ASP A 435 8.35 0.56 -33.01
C ASP A 435 6.82 0.62 -32.76
N ALA A 436 6.14 -0.53 -32.60
CA ALA A 436 4.71 -0.62 -32.30
C ALA A 436 4.36 -0.16 -30.87
N LEU A 437 5.07 -0.66 -29.85
CA LEU A 437 4.91 -0.26 -28.45
C LEU A 437 5.13 1.26 -28.29
N ALA A 438 6.20 1.76 -28.91
CA ALA A 438 6.55 3.17 -28.88
C ALA A 438 5.53 4.06 -29.61
N GLY A 439 5.07 3.63 -30.79
CA GLY A 439 4.02 4.32 -31.54
C GLY A 439 2.71 4.38 -30.76
N GLN A 440 2.34 3.30 -30.07
CA GLN A 440 1.12 3.23 -29.27
C GLN A 440 1.18 4.12 -28.02
N ILE A 441 2.30 4.15 -27.31
CA ILE A 441 2.51 5.10 -26.19
C ILE A 441 2.50 6.56 -26.70
N THR A 442 3.10 6.83 -27.85
CA THR A 442 3.11 8.15 -28.48
C THR A 442 1.70 8.62 -28.84
N GLU A 443 0.89 7.73 -29.42
CA GLU A 443 -0.49 8.02 -29.82
C GLU A 443 -1.41 8.22 -28.60
N GLN A 444 -1.19 7.48 -27.51
CA GLN A 444 -1.89 7.70 -26.23
C GLN A 444 -1.59 9.10 -25.68
N VAL A 445 -0.32 9.54 -25.72
CA VAL A 445 0.07 10.88 -25.28
C VAL A 445 -0.46 11.97 -26.22
N ARG A 446 -0.49 11.74 -27.53
CA ARG A 446 -1.15 12.64 -28.50
C ARG A 446 -2.62 12.82 -28.14
N THR A 447 -3.35 11.72 -28.00
CA THR A 447 -4.80 11.70 -27.80
C THR A 447 -5.20 12.33 -26.46
N ALA A 448 -4.43 12.08 -25.39
CA ALA A 448 -4.63 12.70 -24.09
C ALA A 448 -4.22 14.20 -24.04
N ALA A 449 -3.44 14.68 -25.01
CA ALA A 449 -3.07 16.09 -25.15
C ALA A 449 -3.98 16.89 -26.12
N THR A 450 -4.70 16.21 -27.01
CA THR A 450 -5.74 16.82 -27.89
C THR A 450 -7.15 16.72 -27.32
N ASP A 451 -7.32 15.95 -26.23
CA ASP A 451 -8.59 15.55 -25.62
C ASP A 451 -9.60 14.89 -26.58
N GLU A 452 -9.09 14.24 -27.63
CA GLU A 452 -9.93 13.55 -28.61
C GLU A 452 -10.45 12.22 -28.03
N GLU A 453 -11.77 12.01 -28.04
CA GLU A 453 -12.35 10.71 -27.68
C GLU A 453 -12.18 9.73 -28.87
N LEU A 454 -11.09 8.95 -28.84
CA LEU A 454 -10.82 7.89 -29.81
C LEU A 454 -11.10 6.52 -29.17
N PRO A 455 -11.76 5.59 -29.89
CA PRO A 455 -11.94 4.22 -29.41
C PRO A 455 -10.59 3.54 -29.22
N MET A 456 -10.49 2.60 -28.26
CA MET A 456 -9.24 1.87 -28.03
C MET A 456 -8.70 1.26 -29.33
N PRO A 457 -7.39 1.40 -29.65
CA PRO A 457 -6.81 0.83 -30.85
C PRO A 457 -7.07 -0.67 -30.94
N VAL A 458 -7.75 -1.09 -32.01
CA VAL A 458 -7.93 -2.52 -32.32
C VAL A 458 -6.55 -3.08 -32.72
N PRO A 459 -6.08 -4.17 -32.09
CA PRO A 459 -4.81 -4.79 -32.48
C PRO A 459 -4.81 -5.20 -33.96
N THR A 460 -3.82 -4.76 -34.72
CA THR A 460 -3.72 -4.99 -36.18
C THR A 460 -2.66 -6.04 -36.54
N SER A 461 -2.26 -6.85 -35.57
CA SER A 461 -1.21 -7.88 -35.73
C SER A 461 -1.81 -9.25 -36.03
N ASP A 462 -1.31 -9.92 -37.08
CA ASP A 462 -1.58 -11.34 -37.33
C ASP A 462 -0.87 -12.26 -36.30
N ASP A 463 0.19 -11.77 -35.64
CA ASP A 463 0.73 -12.45 -34.44
C ASP A 463 -0.15 -12.15 -33.22
N VAL A 464 -0.64 -13.25 -32.63
CA VAL A 464 -1.48 -13.29 -31.43
C VAL A 464 -0.73 -12.78 -30.19
N GLN A 465 0.59 -12.99 -30.08
CA GLN A 465 1.34 -12.52 -28.91
C GLN A 465 1.43 -10.98 -28.92
N LEU A 466 1.74 -10.38 -30.06
CA LEU A 466 1.81 -8.94 -30.24
C LEU A 466 0.42 -8.31 -30.17
N ALA A 467 -0.61 -8.96 -30.72
CA ALA A 467 -1.99 -8.49 -30.59
C ALA A 467 -2.45 -8.42 -29.12
N ASN A 468 -2.11 -9.43 -28.32
CA ASN A 468 -2.39 -9.45 -26.87
C ASN A 468 -1.60 -8.36 -26.11
N LEU A 469 -0.32 -8.15 -26.46
CA LEU A 469 0.48 -7.05 -25.89
C LEU A 469 -0.15 -5.69 -26.23
N GLN A 470 -0.49 -5.45 -27.50
CA GLN A 470 -1.15 -4.21 -27.95
C GLN A 470 -2.47 -3.96 -27.21
N ALA A 471 -3.28 -5.01 -26.97
CA ALA A 471 -4.50 -4.89 -26.19
C ALA A 471 -4.23 -4.50 -24.71
N ARG A 472 -3.19 -5.05 -24.08
CA ARG A 472 -2.77 -4.69 -22.71
C ARG A 472 -2.22 -3.26 -22.63
N VAL A 473 -1.37 -2.87 -23.58
CA VAL A 473 -0.87 -1.48 -23.73
C VAL A 473 -2.03 -0.52 -23.93
N ALA A 474 -3.07 -0.89 -24.71
CA ALA A 474 -4.26 -0.07 -24.93
C ALA A 474 -5.05 0.12 -23.63
N LYS A 475 -5.35 -0.98 -22.91
CA LYS A 475 -6.07 -0.93 -21.62
C LYS A 475 -5.31 -0.12 -20.57
N LEU A 476 -4.00 -0.30 -20.46
CA LEU A 476 -3.14 0.45 -19.53
C LEU A 476 -3.13 1.95 -19.85
N GLY A 477 -2.85 2.32 -21.09
CA GLY A 477 -2.82 3.73 -21.49
C GLY A 477 -4.20 4.41 -21.42
N HIS A 478 -5.28 3.65 -21.63
CA HIS A 478 -6.64 4.11 -21.38
C HIS A 478 -6.86 4.39 -19.89
N ALA A 479 -6.54 3.45 -18.99
CA ALA A 479 -6.65 3.65 -17.53
C ALA A 479 -5.81 4.86 -17.06
N LEU A 480 -4.57 4.99 -17.54
CA LEU A 480 -3.69 6.12 -17.24
C LEU A 480 -4.24 7.46 -17.77
N ARG A 481 -4.93 7.48 -18.92
CA ARG A 481 -5.67 8.66 -19.40
C ARG A 481 -6.90 8.95 -18.53
N MET A 482 -7.69 7.94 -18.17
CA MET A 482 -8.87 8.13 -17.32
C MET A 482 -8.46 8.72 -15.96
N ARG A 483 -7.47 8.13 -15.29
CA ARG A 483 -6.82 8.70 -14.10
C ARG A 483 -6.43 10.18 -14.27
N TYR A 484 -5.90 10.55 -15.43
CA TYR A 484 -5.51 11.93 -15.71
C TYR A 484 -6.72 12.88 -15.86
N LEU A 485 -7.69 12.53 -16.70
CA LEU A 485 -8.91 13.33 -16.91
C LEU A 485 -9.70 13.46 -15.59
N GLN A 486 -9.80 12.36 -14.85
CA GLN A 486 -10.45 12.30 -13.55
C GLN A 486 -9.66 13.01 -12.45
N LYS A 487 -8.38 13.37 -12.66
CA LYS A 487 -7.66 14.30 -11.76
C LYS A 487 -8.08 15.77 -12.00
N SER A 488 -8.66 16.10 -13.16
CA SER A 488 -9.29 17.40 -13.42
C SER A 488 -10.80 17.44 -13.13
N GLU A 489 -11.49 16.29 -13.07
CA GLU A 489 -12.92 16.20 -12.73
C GLU A 489 -13.18 15.71 -11.28
N GLY A 490 -12.15 15.24 -10.58
CA GLY A 490 -12.29 14.41 -9.38
C GLY A 490 -12.68 15.15 -8.11
N GLY A 491 -13.79 14.73 -7.50
CA GLY A 491 -14.10 15.06 -6.11
C GLY A 491 -13.14 14.39 -5.12
N GLN A 492 -12.96 15.03 -3.96
CA GLN A 492 -12.11 14.51 -2.88
C GLN A 492 -12.64 13.18 -2.31
N VAL A 493 -11.75 12.42 -1.65
CA VAL A 493 -12.13 11.19 -0.94
C VAL A 493 -13.18 11.53 0.14
N PRO A 494 -14.37 10.89 0.14
CA PRO A 494 -15.48 11.33 1.00
C PRO A 494 -15.14 11.19 2.48
N SER A 495 -15.34 12.27 3.22
CA SER A 495 -15.14 12.36 4.68
C SER A 495 -16.28 11.68 5.44
N VAL A 496 -16.28 10.34 5.47
CA VAL A 496 -17.32 9.55 6.16
C VAL A 496 -16.80 8.89 7.43
N PHE A 497 -17.60 8.96 8.49
CA PHE A 497 -17.33 8.34 9.77
C PHE A 497 -18.30 7.17 9.98
N ASN A 498 -17.78 5.99 10.34
CA ASN A 498 -18.57 4.77 10.61
C ASN A 498 -19.40 4.25 9.42
N ALA A 499 -18.84 4.23 8.22
CA ALA A 499 -19.43 3.56 7.06
C ALA A 499 -19.19 2.04 7.09
N TRP A 500 -19.94 1.30 6.28
CA TRP A 500 -19.77 -0.13 6.03
C TRP A 500 -19.53 -0.39 4.55
N MET A 501 -18.63 -1.32 4.21
CA MET A 501 -18.30 -1.67 2.83
C MET A 501 -17.92 -3.15 2.68
N LEU A 502 -17.95 -3.65 1.44
CA LEU A 502 -17.58 -5.03 1.11
C LEU A 502 -16.20 -5.08 0.43
N ASP A 503 -15.36 -6.06 0.79
CA ASP A 503 -14.02 -6.24 0.22
C ASP A 503 -13.98 -6.91 -1.17
N ARG A 504 -15.14 -7.38 -1.68
CA ARG A 504 -15.34 -7.97 -3.02
C ARG A 504 -16.31 -7.17 -3.87
N ASP A 505 -16.16 -7.26 -5.19
CA ASP A 505 -17.08 -6.69 -6.17
C ASP A 505 -18.40 -7.49 -6.17
N PHE A 506 -19.55 -6.80 -6.24
CA PHE A 506 -20.86 -7.43 -6.15
C PHE A 506 -21.20 -8.30 -7.38
N ARG A 507 -20.65 -7.99 -8.56
CA ARG A 507 -20.84 -8.74 -9.81
C ARG A 507 -19.77 -9.81 -10.03
N ASP A 508 -18.56 -9.55 -9.53
CA ASP A 508 -17.38 -10.41 -9.67
C ASP A 508 -16.81 -10.75 -8.28
N PRO A 509 -17.43 -11.69 -7.53
CA PRO A 509 -17.08 -11.95 -6.13
C PRO A 509 -15.65 -12.46 -5.89
N GLU A 510 -14.96 -12.94 -6.93
CA GLU A 510 -13.54 -13.30 -6.84
C GLU A 510 -12.67 -12.03 -6.73
N ARG A 511 -13.06 -10.93 -7.38
CA ARG A 511 -12.28 -9.68 -7.48
C ARG A 511 -12.39 -8.83 -6.20
N PRO A 512 -11.26 -8.46 -5.56
CA PRO A 512 -11.27 -7.53 -4.45
C PRO A 512 -11.42 -6.07 -4.94
N THR A 513 -12.12 -5.25 -4.15
CA THR A 513 -12.39 -3.82 -4.44
C THR A 513 -11.38 -2.84 -3.84
N MET A 514 -10.47 -3.34 -3.00
CA MET A 514 -9.49 -2.55 -2.26
C MET A 514 -8.20 -3.34 -2.00
N ASP A 515 -7.13 -2.63 -1.69
CA ASP A 515 -5.88 -3.22 -1.19
C ASP A 515 -5.77 -3.00 0.32
N VAL A 516 -5.52 -4.09 1.05
CA VAL A 516 -5.30 -4.04 2.51
C VAL A 516 -3.85 -3.65 2.81
N ARG A 517 -3.67 -2.65 3.66
CA ARG A 517 -2.38 -2.04 3.97
C ARG A 517 -2.21 -1.84 5.47
N VAL A 518 -0.96 -1.75 5.92
CA VAL A 518 -0.62 -1.31 7.27
C VAL A 518 0.05 0.05 7.19
N LEU A 519 -0.45 1.01 7.97
CA LEU A 519 0.16 2.33 8.09
C LEU A 519 1.37 2.24 9.03
N LEU A 520 2.58 2.44 8.51
CA LEU A 520 3.82 2.53 9.29
C LEU A 520 4.45 3.92 9.15
N THR A 521 5.16 4.36 10.19
CA THR A 521 6.13 5.46 10.09
C THR A 521 7.46 4.96 9.50
N ARG A 522 8.30 5.89 9.05
CA ARG A 522 9.62 5.58 8.47
C ARG A 522 10.59 4.97 9.50
N ASP A 523 10.46 5.34 10.77
CA ASP A 523 11.21 4.71 11.86
C ASP A 523 10.66 3.31 12.20
N GLN A 524 9.34 3.10 12.16
CA GLN A 524 8.73 1.78 12.35
C GLN A 524 9.12 0.80 11.23
N LEU A 525 9.29 1.25 9.99
CA LEU A 525 9.82 0.42 8.91
C LEU A 525 11.29 0.03 9.15
N SER A 526 12.09 0.94 9.70
CA SER A 526 13.48 0.66 10.06
C SER A 526 13.55 -0.38 11.18
N GLU A 527 12.69 -0.27 12.19
CA GLU A 527 12.58 -1.26 13.26
C GLU A 527 12.10 -2.62 12.71
N LEU A 528 11.10 -2.65 11.83
CA LEU A 528 10.66 -3.88 11.15
C LEU A 528 11.79 -4.55 10.34
N HIS A 529 12.60 -3.77 9.62
CA HIS A 529 13.77 -4.23 8.87
C HIS A 529 14.81 -4.86 9.81
N ASP A 530 15.20 -4.16 10.87
CA ASP A 530 16.24 -4.60 11.79
C ASP A 530 15.81 -5.85 12.56
N VAL A 531 14.56 -5.90 13.05
CA VAL A 531 14.03 -7.09 13.75
C VAL A 531 13.92 -8.30 12.81
N LEU A 532 13.44 -8.12 11.57
CA LEU A 532 13.35 -9.24 10.62
C LEU A 532 14.73 -9.78 10.24
N THR A 533 15.69 -8.89 9.97
CA THR A 533 17.09 -9.26 9.69
C THR A 533 17.66 -10.09 10.85
N GLN A 534 17.49 -9.63 12.09
CA GLN A 534 18.02 -10.33 13.26
C GLN A 534 17.36 -11.71 13.50
N ILE A 535 16.08 -11.89 13.16
CA ILE A 535 15.41 -13.20 13.19
C ILE A 535 16.02 -14.16 12.16
N LEU A 536 16.31 -13.67 10.95
CA LEU A 536 16.91 -14.46 9.87
C LEU A 536 18.35 -14.87 10.21
N ASP A 537 19.22 -13.91 10.58
CA ASP A 537 20.60 -14.17 11.00
C ASP A 537 20.66 -15.25 12.10
N THR A 538 19.82 -15.12 13.13
CA THR A 538 19.79 -16.06 14.28
C THR A 538 19.23 -17.44 13.90
N ALA A 539 18.45 -17.54 12.81
CA ALA A 539 18.02 -18.81 12.23
C ALA A 539 19.11 -19.46 11.37
N GLU A 540 19.82 -18.68 10.55
CA GLU A 540 20.95 -19.17 9.73
C GLU A 540 22.11 -19.70 10.58
N GLU A 541 22.47 -19.01 11.67
CA GLU A 541 23.47 -19.49 12.64
C GLU A 541 23.04 -20.76 13.39
N GLY A 542 21.79 -21.23 13.21
CA GLY A 542 21.25 -22.41 13.87
C GLY A 542 20.95 -22.20 15.35
N LEU A 543 20.86 -20.94 15.80
CA LEU A 543 20.61 -20.57 17.19
C LEU A 543 19.10 -20.57 17.54
N LEU A 544 18.22 -20.38 16.56
CA LEU A 544 16.77 -20.60 16.70
C LEU A 544 16.38 -22.04 16.36
N SER A 545 15.49 -22.63 17.18
CA SER A 545 14.74 -23.82 16.76
C SER A 545 13.68 -23.43 15.72
N PRO A 546 13.24 -24.33 14.82
CA PRO A 546 12.17 -24.02 13.86
C PRO A 546 10.86 -23.55 14.51
N GLN A 547 10.53 -24.01 15.72
CA GLN A 547 9.37 -23.52 16.46
C GLN A 547 9.58 -22.07 16.95
N ASN A 548 10.78 -21.74 17.41
CA ASN A 548 11.12 -20.40 17.88
C ASN A 548 11.13 -19.41 16.70
N PHE A 549 11.75 -19.78 15.58
CA PHE A 549 11.76 -18.99 14.35
C PHE A 549 10.34 -18.62 13.89
N LEU A 550 9.43 -19.60 13.81
CA LEU A 550 8.02 -19.35 13.49
C LEU A 550 7.30 -18.52 14.57
N ASN A 551 7.65 -18.66 15.85
CA ASN A 551 7.11 -17.84 16.94
C ASN A 551 7.54 -16.37 16.83
N GLU A 552 8.81 -16.09 16.50
CA GLU A 552 9.30 -14.72 16.33
C GLU A 552 8.68 -14.06 15.11
N LEU A 553 8.63 -14.73 13.95
CA LEU A 553 8.01 -14.18 12.74
C LEU A 553 6.52 -13.86 12.96
N LYS A 554 5.76 -14.77 13.59
CA LYS A 554 4.36 -14.50 13.96
C LYS A 554 4.24 -13.34 14.95
N SER A 555 5.19 -13.21 15.90
CA SER A 555 5.19 -12.10 16.86
C SER A 555 5.46 -10.77 16.16
N LEU A 556 6.37 -10.76 15.19
CA LEU A 556 6.69 -9.60 14.36
C LEU A 556 5.51 -9.20 13.46
N ALA A 557 4.96 -10.13 12.67
CA ALA A 557 3.84 -9.89 11.77
C ALA A 557 2.56 -9.45 12.51
N ALA A 558 2.25 -10.08 13.65
CA ALA A 558 1.16 -9.65 14.51
C ALA A 558 1.41 -8.26 15.11
N THR A 559 2.65 -7.94 15.52
CA THR A 559 2.99 -6.61 16.05
C THR A 559 2.88 -5.53 14.97
N ALA A 560 3.43 -5.76 13.78
CA ALA A 560 3.30 -4.85 12.63
C ALA A 560 1.83 -4.57 12.31
N SER A 561 0.99 -5.61 12.29
CA SER A 561 -0.44 -5.47 11.99
C SER A 561 -1.26 -4.82 13.12
N ARG A 562 -0.82 -4.95 14.38
CA ARG A 562 -1.63 -4.61 15.59
C ARG A 562 -1.15 -3.37 16.34
N SER A 563 0.15 -3.18 16.49
CA SER A 563 0.75 -2.06 17.22
C SER A 563 2.19 -1.82 16.76
N PRO A 564 2.40 -1.18 15.59
CA PRO A 564 3.72 -0.84 15.05
C PRO A 564 4.72 -0.23 16.04
N GLU A 565 4.24 0.53 17.02
CA GLU A 565 5.00 1.23 18.06
C GLU A 565 5.63 0.29 19.11
N GLN A 566 5.49 -1.03 18.91
CA GLN A 566 6.02 -2.06 19.80
C GLN A 566 6.92 -3.06 19.07
N LEU A 567 7.29 -2.83 17.80
CA LEU A 567 8.08 -3.76 16.97
C LEU A 567 9.41 -4.17 17.65
N GLY A 568 10.12 -3.22 18.26
CA GLY A 568 11.34 -3.46 19.03
C GLY A 568 11.15 -4.07 20.43
N GLY A 569 9.91 -4.40 20.83
CA GLY A 569 9.56 -4.84 22.19
C GLY A 569 8.86 -6.19 22.31
N THR A 570 8.50 -6.85 21.21
CA THR A 570 7.60 -8.02 21.19
C THR A 570 8.22 -9.33 20.73
N THR A 571 9.45 -9.33 20.20
CA THR A 571 10.22 -10.53 19.87
C THR A 571 11.17 -10.88 21.02
N SER A 572 11.48 -12.16 21.23
CA SER A 572 12.37 -12.58 22.34
C SER A 572 13.79 -12.01 22.18
N ILE A 573 14.17 -11.77 20.93
CA ILE A 573 15.48 -11.30 20.47
C ILE A 573 15.71 -9.83 20.87
N THR A 574 14.75 -8.93 20.62
CA THR A 574 14.89 -7.50 20.92
C THR A 574 14.47 -7.12 22.34
N ALA A 575 13.47 -7.80 22.91
CA ALA A 575 12.91 -7.46 24.21
C ALA A 575 13.90 -7.62 25.40
N GLY A 576 15.07 -8.22 25.17
CA GLY A 576 16.15 -8.40 26.17
C GLY A 576 15.80 -9.30 27.36
N LYS A 577 14.59 -9.87 27.37
CA LYS A 577 14.02 -10.70 28.45
C LYS A 577 13.77 -12.15 28.02
N GLY A 578 13.98 -12.48 26.74
CA GLY A 578 13.96 -13.86 26.24
C GLY A 578 12.58 -14.51 26.05
N ASN A 579 11.49 -13.72 25.97
CA ASN A 579 10.15 -14.21 25.65
C ASN A 579 9.53 -13.37 24.53
N SER A 580 8.99 -14.00 23.50
CA SER A 580 8.17 -13.38 22.44
C SER A 580 6.69 -13.28 22.84
N LEU A 581 5.83 -12.66 22.02
CA LEU A 581 4.37 -12.70 22.20
C LEU A 581 3.81 -14.14 22.23
N ALA A 582 4.45 -15.08 21.53
CA ALA A 582 4.09 -16.50 21.61
C ALA A 582 4.46 -17.11 22.96
N ASP A 583 5.68 -16.86 23.47
CA ASP A 583 6.15 -17.45 24.73
C ASP A 583 5.46 -16.84 25.96
N MET A 584 5.04 -15.57 25.86
CA MET A 584 4.20 -14.91 26.87
C MET A 584 2.71 -15.29 26.77
N GLY A 585 2.29 -16.01 25.72
CA GLY A 585 0.90 -16.42 25.50
C GLY A 585 -0.04 -15.34 24.96
N PHE A 586 0.45 -14.14 24.68
CA PHE A 586 -0.35 -13.00 24.18
C PHE A 586 -0.63 -13.05 22.66
N MET A 587 -0.03 -14.00 21.93
CA MET A 587 -0.24 -14.18 20.48
C MET A 587 -1.72 -14.16 20.06
N GLN A 588 -2.59 -14.91 20.76
CA GLN A 588 -4.03 -14.92 20.46
C GLN A 588 -4.66 -13.54 20.65
N GLU A 589 -4.26 -12.79 21.68
CA GLU A 589 -4.81 -11.46 21.98
C GLU A 589 -4.47 -10.43 20.89
N TYR A 590 -3.30 -10.55 20.26
CA TYR A 590 -2.86 -9.71 19.15
C TYR A 590 -3.54 -10.05 17.82
N ILE A 591 -3.89 -11.32 17.58
CA ILE A 591 -4.53 -11.79 16.34
C ILE A 591 -6.06 -11.63 16.37
N GLU A 592 -6.69 -11.90 17.51
CA GLU A 592 -8.15 -11.78 17.67
C GLU A 592 -8.64 -10.38 17.28
N ASP A 593 -9.75 -10.27 16.55
CA ASP A 593 -10.25 -9.02 15.95
C ASP A 593 -9.39 -8.40 14.83
N LEU A 594 -8.31 -9.03 14.34
CA LEU A 594 -7.66 -8.59 13.09
C LEU A 594 -8.50 -9.02 11.86
N PRO A 595 -8.92 -8.09 10.97
CA PRO A 595 -9.68 -8.43 9.76
C PRO A 595 -8.86 -9.16 8.70
N TYR A 596 -7.52 -9.04 8.72
CA TYR A 596 -6.59 -9.68 7.80
C TYR A 596 -5.27 -10.01 8.52
N THR A 597 -4.55 -11.02 8.03
CA THR A 597 -3.29 -11.53 8.59
C THR A 597 -2.32 -11.90 7.47
N GLY A 598 -1.01 -11.74 7.69
CA GLY A 598 0.05 -12.18 6.76
C GLY A 598 0.20 -13.71 6.68
N GLU A 599 0.89 -14.19 5.65
CA GLU A 599 1.05 -15.64 5.33
C GLU A 599 1.61 -16.44 6.52
N VAL A 600 2.62 -15.90 7.22
CA VAL A 600 3.28 -16.61 8.33
C VAL A 600 2.32 -16.90 9.49
N MET A 601 1.18 -16.22 9.59
CA MET A 601 0.21 -16.43 10.67
C MET A 601 -0.47 -17.80 10.59
N GLU A 602 -0.70 -18.33 9.38
CA GLU A 602 -1.29 -19.66 9.19
C GLU A 602 -0.27 -20.81 9.34
N LEU A 603 1.02 -20.53 9.07
CA LEU A 603 2.10 -21.54 9.01
C LEU A 603 2.34 -22.28 10.34
N SER A 604 2.04 -23.57 10.44
CA SER A 604 2.36 -24.37 11.64
C SER A 604 3.73 -25.05 11.57
N LEU A 605 4.26 -25.49 12.73
CA LEU A 605 5.47 -26.32 12.76
C LEU A 605 5.31 -27.62 11.96
N SER A 606 4.11 -28.22 11.97
CA SER A 606 3.78 -29.40 11.17
C SER A 606 3.84 -29.14 9.67
N ASP A 607 3.38 -27.97 9.22
CA ASP A 607 3.47 -27.56 7.81
C ASP A 607 4.94 -27.37 7.43
N TRP A 608 5.69 -26.58 8.20
CA TRP A 608 7.13 -26.37 8.01
C TRP A 608 7.91 -27.69 7.95
N GLN A 609 7.63 -28.64 8.85
CA GLN A 609 8.26 -29.97 8.85
C GLN A 609 7.81 -30.88 7.71
N SER A 610 6.66 -30.62 7.08
CA SER A 610 6.20 -31.33 5.87
C SER A 610 6.81 -30.80 4.58
N TRP A 611 7.35 -29.57 4.59
CA TRP A 611 7.93 -28.93 3.43
C TRP A 611 9.25 -29.60 3.00
N SER A 612 9.52 -29.60 1.69
CA SER A 612 10.85 -29.93 1.20
C SER A 612 11.85 -28.83 1.56
N THR A 613 13.13 -29.17 1.68
CA THR A 613 14.20 -28.20 1.94
C THR A 613 14.21 -27.06 0.91
N LEU A 614 13.85 -27.33 -0.35
CA LEU A 614 13.71 -26.31 -1.39
C LEU A 614 12.59 -25.30 -1.07
N ARG A 615 11.46 -25.75 -0.51
CA ARG A 615 10.37 -24.83 -0.10
C ARG A 615 10.71 -24.07 1.18
N GLN A 616 11.43 -24.69 2.12
CA GLN A 616 11.95 -24.00 3.31
C GLN A 616 12.92 -22.87 2.91
N ILE A 617 13.87 -23.16 2.01
CA ILE A 617 14.80 -22.14 1.46
C ILE A 617 14.03 -21.04 0.73
N ALA A 618 13.10 -21.38 -0.17
CA ALA A 618 12.32 -20.37 -0.90
C ALA A 618 11.50 -19.42 0.02
N PHE A 619 11.13 -19.86 1.23
CA PHE A 619 10.48 -19.03 2.24
C PHE A 619 11.47 -18.15 3.04
N LEU A 620 12.71 -18.60 3.25
CA LEU A 620 13.75 -17.75 3.84
C LEU A 620 14.13 -16.64 2.85
N ASN A 621 14.39 -17.01 1.59
CA ASN A 621 14.72 -16.10 0.51
C ASN A 621 13.64 -15.00 0.32
N SER A 622 12.35 -15.32 0.48
CA SER A 622 11.27 -14.32 0.35
C SER A 622 11.17 -13.37 1.55
N LEU A 623 11.66 -13.76 2.73
CA LEU A 623 11.81 -12.85 3.87
C LEU A 623 13.02 -11.92 3.69
N GLU A 624 14.13 -12.43 3.15
CA GLU A 624 15.29 -11.61 2.74
C GLU A 624 14.93 -10.61 1.62
N GLU A 625 14.04 -11.01 0.71
CA GLU A 625 13.46 -10.14 -0.31
C GLU A 625 12.65 -9.00 0.33
N LYS A 626 11.81 -9.31 1.34
CA LYS A 626 11.07 -8.31 2.14
C LYS A 626 12.01 -7.35 2.88
N VAL A 627 13.10 -7.84 3.51
CA VAL A 627 14.15 -6.98 4.11
C VAL A 627 14.73 -6.02 3.07
N SER A 628 15.09 -6.53 1.89
CA SER A 628 15.66 -5.72 0.81
C SER A 628 14.68 -4.70 0.23
N TYR A 629 13.38 -5.03 0.21
CA TYR A 629 12.30 -4.11 -0.14
C TYR A 629 12.12 -3.01 0.91
N TYR A 630 12.08 -3.32 2.21
CA TYR A 630 11.96 -2.32 3.28
C TYR A 630 13.09 -1.29 3.22
N ARG A 631 14.32 -1.77 3.00
CA ARG A 631 15.52 -0.93 2.81
C ARG A 631 15.37 0.01 1.61
N ALA A 632 14.94 -0.51 0.46
CA ALA A 632 14.68 0.33 -0.72
C ALA A 632 13.58 1.37 -0.45
N LEU A 633 12.45 0.97 0.14
CA LEU A 633 11.33 1.84 0.48
C LEU A 633 11.73 2.94 1.49
N HIS A 634 12.57 2.63 2.48
CA HIS A 634 13.12 3.61 3.42
C HIS A 634 13.95 4.69 2.71
N ASP A 635 14.76 4.32 1.71
CA ASP A 635 15.60 5.26 0.95
C ASP A 635 14.78 6.21 0.05
N HIS A 636 13.60 5.80 -0.41
CA HIS A 636 12.73 6.61 -1.30
C HIS A 636 11.89 7.64 -0.56
N THR A 637 12.52 8.74 -0.15
CA THR A 637 11.84 9.87 0.50
C THR A 637 10.70 10.47 -0.33
N ASP A 638 10.65 10.25 -1.65
CA ASP A 638 9.53 10.67 -2.52
C ASP A 638 8.26 9.82 -2.40
N LEU A 639 8.29 8.71 -1.64
CA LEU A 639 7.11 7.89 -1.32
C LEU A 639 6.47 8.26 0.03
N TRP A 640 7.22 8.87 0.95
CA TRP A 640 6.77 9.13 2.33
C TRP A 640 5.97 10.42 2.45
N VAL A 641 4.84 10.37 3.17
CA VAL A 641 3.98 11.53 3.39
C VAL A 641 4.27 12.15 4.75
N SER A 642 4.66 13.42 4.79
CA SER A 642 4.79 14.19 6.03
C SER A 642 3.44 14.82 6.39
N LEU A 643 2.82 14.29 7.44
CA LEU A 643 1.44 14.64 7.85
C LEU A 643 1.30 16.07 8.36
N ASP A 644 2.41 16.71 8.74
CA ASP A 644 2.53 18.10 9.16
C ASP A 644 2.77 19.09 8.00
N GLY A 645 3.01 18.59 6.77
CA GLY A 645 3.48 19.38 5.63
C GLY A 645 4.96 19.77 5.69
N GLY A 646 5.72 19.18 6.60
CA GLY A 646 7.16 19.38 6.78
C GLY A 646 8.03 18.56 5.81
N PRO A 647 9.37 18.59 5.98
CA PRO A 647 10.27 17.70 5.27
C PRO A 647 10.17 16.27 5.83
N VAL A 648 10.35 15.26 4.96
CA VAL A 648 10.28 13.84 5.34
C VAL A 648 11.23 13.52 6.50
N SER A 649 10.68 12.86 7.52
CA SER A 649 11.30 12.56 8.81
C SER A 649 11.12 11.08 9.19
N GLY A 650 11.41 10.72 10.45
CA GLY A 650 11.07 9.40 11.00
C GLY A 650 9.56 9.20 11.22
N ASP A 651 8.82 10.28 11.50
CA ASP A 651 7.37 10.30 11.74
C ASP A 651 6.55 10.31 10.44
N SER A 652 7.15 10.57 9.29
CA SER A 652 6.48 10.49 7.99
C SER A 652 5.98 9.06 7.73
N VAL A 653 4.82 8.93 7.09
CA VAL A 653 4.10 7.65 6.98
C VAL A 653 4.05 7.10 5.55
N TYR A 654 3.93 5.78 5.46
CA TYR A 654 3.59 5.07 4.23
C TYR A 654 2.67 3.86 4.50
N PRO A 655 1.59 3.64 3.73
CA PRO A 655 0.70 2.50 3.89
C PRO A 655 1.19 1.31 3.06
N ILE A 656 1.99 0.44 3.68
CA ILE A 656 2.62 -0.74 3.06
C ILE A 656 1.55 -1.81 2.78
N PRO A 657 1.55 -2.48 1.60
CA PRO A 657 0.67 -3.62 1.33
C PRO A 657 0.87 -4.76 2.33
N LEU A 658 -0.22 -5.36 2.82
CA LEU A 658 -0.14 -6.42 3.84
C LEU A 658 0.67 -7.65 3.39
N GLU A 659 0.67 -7.96 2.09
CA GLU A 659 1.48 -9.04 1.49
C GLU A 659 3.00 -8.82 1.59
N MET A 660 3.44 -7.56 1.76
CA MET A 660 4.85 -7.21 1.94
C MET A 660 5.32 -7.29 3.39
N LEU A 661 4.41 -7.48 4.37
CA LEU A 661 4.77 -7.79 5.75
C LEU A 661 5.11 -9.30 5.91
N PRO A 662 5.80 -9.73 6.98
CA PRO A 662 6.31 -11.11 7.10
C PRO A 662 5.25 -12.20 6.96
#